data_AF-A0A7Y1VSB6-F1
#
_entry.id   AF-A0A7Y1VSB6-F1
#
_cell.length_a   1.000
_cell.length_b   1.000
_cell.length_c   1.000
_cell.angle_alpha   90.00
_cell.angle_beta   90.00
_cell.angle_gamma   90.00
#
_symmetry.space_group_name_H-M   'P 1'
#
loop_
_entity.id
_entity.type
_entity.pdbx_description
1 polymer ?
#
loop_
_entity_poly.entity_id
_entity_poly.type
_entity_poly.pdbx_seq_one_letter_code
_entity_poly.pdbx_strand_id
1 'polypeptide(L)'
;MSKFKVFLGITCIALFMLPVLHGQKLATLTMHSGSFARINSTVCADIEGLLIGLESHDLILKEVRQGQSVEIKSQLSAGESTRICWIAEGKTDPNEQRIFELWKAEKQSDRKSVAVSDDGKTAKIQIGDKDALSYQYAKAPVPAGVSEVYSRGGFIHPLWSPSGEVLTRIQPPDHYHHYGIWNPWTHTEYAGREVDFWNLAKEQGRVDVATSPIKTGGAVFGTIKALHHHTVLPDSFREEEKTVLNEILTIKVWNASTQQKYWIVDVISELSCASDKPLTLKEYRYQGFGYRGKAAWNDENVTLLTSEGFNKENGNATRAKWCDVRGPATDGSAGILFMTSPSNFNFPELLRIWPTGSNKGVENVFVNFNPTQDRDWVLNPGHTYVLKYRLLVYDGEMKKTDADIYWNDFAHPAKISVTPENTLVGKRILVFTKNGEGYVHDNIASSVKAIKKLGEENGFAVDATDSAAVFTSNKLMEYDAIVFSNTNNKTFDNEGQKIAFQEYIRSGKGFVGIHVASGSERNWPWYWKLVGGKFVRHPKFQQFEIEVIDHDHPSTYFLPDVWIREDECYFINKLNPANHVLLAARLPSIIDEKKKDYPGDTFGDLVPLAWCHKFDGGRQWYTALGHKIEHYEDPTFMRHILGGIQWVTMNE
;
A
#
# COMPACT_ATOMS: atom_id res chain seq x y z
N MET A 1 6.98 -19.35 -84.87
CA MET A 1 7.43 -17.95 -85.02
C MET A 1 6.82 -17.10 -83.91
N SER A 2 7.70 -16.48 -83.13
CA SER A 2 7.54 -15.41 -82.12
C SER A 2 6.17 -14.75 -81.94
N LYS A 3 5.66 -14.72 -80.70
CA LYS A 3 4.87 -13.60 -80.16
C LYS A 3 5.25 -13.37 -78.69
N PHE A 4 6.10 -12.38 -78.47
CA PHE A 4 6.25 -11.69 -77.18
C PHE A 4 4.98 -10.85 -76.93
N LYS A 5 4.36 -11.01 -75.76
CA LYS A 5 3.43 -10.02 -75.19
C LYS A 5 3.79 -9.76 -73.74
N VAL A 6 3.93 -8.47 -73.48
CA VAL A 6 4.24 -7.76 -72.24
C VAL A 6 3.26 -8.10 -71.12
N PHE A 7 3.75 -8.24 -69.88
CA PHE A 7 2.97 -7.97 -68.69
C PHE A 7 3.75 -7.01 -67.78
N LEU A 8 3.16 -5.83 -67.60
CA LEU A 8 3.59 -4.79 -66.68
C LEU A 8 3.04 -5.15 -65.29
N GLY A 9 3.89 -5.58 -64.37
CA GLY A 9 3.52 -5.86 -62.99
C GLY A 9 3.63 -4.59 -62.14
N ILE A 10 2.49 -4.07 -61.70
CA ILE A 10 2.39 -3.03 -60.67
C ILE A 10 2.64 -3.69 -59.32
N THR A 11 3.75 -3.36 -58.66
CA THR A 11 4.04 -3.82 -57.30
C THR A 11 3.36 -2.87 -56.30
N CYS A 12 2.22 -3.29 -55.75
CA CYS A 12 1.63 -2.65 -54.57
C CYS A 12 2.49 -2.93 -53.34
N ILE A 13 3.15 -1.89 -52.81
CA ILE A 13 3.77 -1.93 -51.48
C ILE A 13 2.65 -1.76 -50.45
N ALA A 14 2.25 -2.86 -49.81
CA ALA A 14 1.38 -2.82 -48.63
C ALA A 14 2.23 -2.45 -47.40
N LEU A 15 2.11 -1.21 -46.94
CA LEU A 15 2.55 -0.82 -45.59
C LEU A 15 1.64 -1.53 -44.57
N PHE A 16 2.16 -2.59 -43.93
CA PHE A 16 1.56 -3.11 -42.71
C PHE A 16 1.85 -2.13 -41.56
N MET A 17 0.90 -1.22 -41.30
CA MET A 17 0.80 -0.57 -39.99
C MET A 17 0.35 -1.64 -38.99
N LEU A 18 1.29 -2.20 -38.23
CA LEU A 18 0.97 -2.94 -37.01
C LEU A 18 0.19 -2.00 -36.09
N PRO A 19 -0.98 -2.39 -35.57
CA PRO A 19 -1.65 -1.60 -34.57
C PRO A 19 -0.75 -1.59 -33.33
N VAL A 20 -0.27 -0.40 -32.96
CA VAL A 20 0.31 -0.20 -31.64
C VAL A 20 -0.86 -0.35 -30.67
N LEU A 21 -1.00 -1.54 -30.10
CA LEU A 21 -1.86 -1.78 -28.94
C LEU A 21 -1.25 -0.96 -27.79
N HIS A 22 -1.93 0.13 -27.43
CA HIS A 22 -1.53 0.98 -26.32
C HIS A 22 -2.27 0.50 -25.08
N GLY A 23 -1.55 -0.08 -24.11
CA GLY A 23 -2.09 -0.29 -22.77
C GLY A 23 -2.62 1.02 -22.19
N GLN A 24 -3.55 0.97 -21.24
CA GLN A 24 -4.15 2.19 -20.65
C GLN A 24 -3.27 2.72 -19.52
N LYS A 25 -2.86 4.00 -19.58
CA LYS A 25 -2.24 4.67 -18.44
C LYS A 25 -3.29 4.92 -17.36
N LEU A 26 -2.98 4.51 -16.14
CA LEU A 26 -3.85 4.60 -14.96
C LEU A 26 -3.51 5.80 -14.09
N ALA A 27 -2.22 6.11 -13.93
CA ALA A 27 -1.76 7.24 -13.14
C ALA A 27 -0.32 7.66 -13.50
N THR A 28 0.01 8.89 -13.12
CA THR A 28 1.38 9.38 -12.99
C THR A 28 1.76 9.40 -11.51
N LEU A 29 2.90 8.80 -11.18
CA LEU A 29 3.47 8.78 -9.83
C LEU A 29 4.72 9.66 -9.83
N THR A 30 4.71 10.73 -9.05
CA THR A 30 5.86 11.64 -8.92
C THR A 30 6.58 11.36 -7.61
N MET A 31 7.82 10.88 -7.70
CA MET A 31 8.70 10.75 -6.56
C MET A 31 9.40 12.08 -6.29
N HIS A 32 9.22 12.62 -5.09
CA HIS A 32 9.92 13.80 -4.61
C HIS A 32 11.06 13.37 -3.69
N SER A 33 12.31 13.63 -4.08
CA SER A 33 13.48 13.17 -3.32
C SER A 33 13.65 13.91 -1.98
N GLY A 34 13.08 15.10 -1.83
CA GLY A 34 13.24 15.92 -0.63
C GLY A 34 14.68 16.40 -0.44
N SER A 35 15.08 16.75 0.77
CA SER A 35 16.38 17.41 1.02
C SER A 35 17.61 16.50 0.98
N PHE A 36 17.45 15.20 0.69
CA PHE A 36 18.53 14.22 0.76
C PHE A 36 18.80 13.59 -0.60
N ALA A 37 20.09 13.35 -0.88
CA ALA A 37 20.49 12.53 -2.00
C ALA A 37 20.09 11.07 -1.75
N ARG A 38 19.84 10.30 -2.81
CA ARG A 38 19.42 8.90 -2.74
C ARG A 38 20.18 8.06 -3.75
N ILE A 39 20.37 6.77 -3.43
CA ILE A 39 20.99 5.78 -4.31
C ILE A 39 20.11 4.53 -4.28
N ASN A 40 19.56 4.13 -5.43
CA ASN A 40 18.69 2.94 -5.56
C ASN A 40 17.61 2.85 -4.47
N SER A 41 16.86 3.95 -4.28
CA SER A 41 15.90 4.07 -3.18
C SER A 41 14.80 3.01 -3.26
N THR A 42 14.42 2.45 -2.10
CA THR A 42 13.24 1.59 -1.98
C THR A 42 11.99 2.46 -1.91
N VAL A 43 11.09 2.34 -2.89
CA VAL A 43 9.92 3.22 -3.01
C VAL A 43 8.63 2.40 -2.96
N CYS A 44 7.61 2.93 -2.30
CA CYS A 44 6.24 2.43 -2.35
C CYS A 44 5.26 3.60 -2.47
N ALA A 45 4.21 3.43 -3.26
CA ALA A 45 3.14 4.39 -3.45
C ALA A 45 1.79 3.75 -3.15
N ASP A 46 0.91 4.51 -2.50
CA ASP A 46 -0.48 4.12 -2.27
C ASP A 46 -1.28 4.23 -3.56
N ILE A 47 -1.98 3.17 -3.92
CA ILE A 47 -2.78 3.09 -5.15
C ILE A 47 -4.16 2.46 -4.91
N GLU A 48 -4.62 2.38 -3.66
CA GLU A 48 -5.86 1.68 -3.27
C GLU A 48 -7.07 2.10 -4.12
N GLY A 49 -7.28 3.41 -4.34
CA GLY A 49 -8.37 3.94 -5.17
C GLY A 49 -8.18 3.87 -6.70
N LEU A 50 -7.09 3.27 -7.19
CA LEU A 50 -6.82 3.13 -8.64
C LEU A 50 -7.12 1.73 -9.18
N LEU A 51 -7.46 0.78 -8.31
CA LEU A 51 -7.41 -0.66 -8.62
C LEU A 51 -8.77 -1.34 -8.78
N ILE A 52 -9.86 -0.60 -9.00
CA ILE A 52 -11.19 -1.19 -9.15
C ILE A 52 -11.17 -2.28 -10.25
N GLY A 53 -11.23 -3.55 -9.83
CA GLY A 53 -11.22 -4.72 -10.71
C GLY A 53 -9.86 -5.06 -11.35
N LEU A 54 -8.73 -4.62 -10.78
CA LEU A 54 -7.37 -4.94 -11.26
C LEU A 54 -6.62 -5.82 -10.26
N GLU A 55 -5.98 -6.88 -10.76
CA GLU A 55 -5.11 -7.75 -9.99
C GLU A 55 -3.63 -7.31 -10.11
N SER A 56 -2.76 -7.81 -9.21
CA SER A 56 -1.32 -7.45 -9.20
C SER A 56 -0.57 -7.71 -10.52
N HIS A 57 -1.03 -8.67 -11.31
CA HIS A 57 -0.44 -9.04 -12.61
C HIS A 57 -0.93 -8.16 -13.76
N ASP A 58 -1.90 -7.27 -13.49
CA ASP A 58 -2.50 -6.35 -14.46
C ASP A 58 -1.82 -4.97 -14.46
N LEU A 59 -0.66 -4.81 -13.80
CA LEU A 59 0.00 -3.52 -13.63
C LEU A 59 1.42 -3.53 -14.19
N ILE A 60 1.74 -2.49 -14.98
CA ILE A 60 3.09 -2.20 -15.46
C ILE A 60 3.49 -0.82 -14.92
N LEU A 61 4.66 -0.74 -14.28
CA LEU A 61 5.25 0.54 -13.89
C LEU A 61 6.37 0.90 -14.86
N LYS A 62 6.35 2.13 -15.38
CA LYS A 62 7.39 2.68 -16.24
C LYS A 62 8.00 3.90 -15.60
N GLU A 63 9.31 4.08 -15.72
CA GLU A 63 9.97 5.33 -15.36
C GLU A 63 10.19 6.19 -16.61
N VAL A 64 9.87 7.47 -16.52
CA VAL A 64 10.13 8.43 -17.59
C VAL A 64 11.57 8.94 -17.45
N ARG A 65 12.45 8.51 -18.36
CA ARG A 65 13.87 8.92 -18.41
C ARG A 65 14.15 9.62 -19.73
N GLN A 66 14.63 10.87 -19.69
CA GLN A 66 14.97 11.66 -20.89
C GLN A 66 13.85 11.67 -21.96
N GLY A 67 12.59 11.71 -21.53
CA GLY A 67 11.41 11.71 -22.42
C GLY A 67 11.00 10.33 -22.95
N GLN A 68 11.67 9.24 -22.53
CA GLN A 68 11.31 7.87 -22.88
C GLN A 68 10.78 7.11 -21.64
N SER A 69 9.67 6.38 -21.80
CA SER A 69 9.13 5.53 -20.74
C SER A 69 9.80 4.15 -20.78
N VAL A 70 10.57 3.84 -19.75
CA VAL A 70 11.28 2.56 -19.60
C VAL A 70 10.55 1.72 -18.56
N GLU A 71 10.14 0.51 -18.92
CA GLU A 71 9.51 -0.41 -17.98
C GLU A 71 10.46 -0.81 -16.84
N ILE A 72 9.97 -0.78 -15.60
CA ILE A 72 10.72 -1.17 -14.42
C ILE A 72 9.99 -2.26 -13.64
N LYS A 73 10.73 -3.03 -12.84
CA LYS A 73 10.13 -4.02 -11.94
C LYS A 73 9.38 -3.30 -10.83
N SER A 74 8.14 -3.72 -10.63
CA SER A 74 7.28 -3.31 -9.53
C SER A 74 6.60 -4.52 -8.90
N GLN A 75 6.11 -4.37 -7.68
CA GLN A 75 5.43 -5.43 -6.94
C GLN A 75 4.40 -4.81 -5.99
N LEU A 76 3.20 -5.39 -5.94
CA LEU A 76 2.22 -5.01 -4.93
C LEU A 76 2.67 -5.49 -3.54
N SER A 77 2.47 -4.64 -2.55
CA SER A 77 2.60 -4.95 -1.13
C SER A 77 1.23 -4.81 -0.50
N ALA A 78 0.69 -5.91 0.02
CA ALA A 78 -0.50 -5.90 0.86
C ALA A 78 -0.17 -5.32 2.25
N GLY A 79 -1.13 -4.61 2.84
CA GLY A 79 -1.02 -3.90 4.13
C GLY A 79 -2.36 -3.27 4.49
N GLU A 80 -2.35 -2.18 5.27
CA GLU A 80 -3.55 -1.37 5.54
C GLU A 80 -4.14 -0.72 4.29
N SER A 81 -3.29 -0.43 3.30
CA SER A 81 -3.67 0.01 1.94
C SER A 81 -2.90 -0.76 0.88
N THR A 82 -3.47 -0.87 -0.33
CA THR A 82 -2.77 -1.50 -1.45
C THR A 82 -1.69 -0.59 -2.01
N ARG A 83 -0.43 -1.03 -1.91
CA ARG A 83 0.73 -0.25 -2.36
C ARG A 83 1.45 -0.92 -3.51
N ILE A 84 1.92 -0.13 -4.48
CA ILE A 84 2.90 -0.58 -5.47
C ILE A 84 4.30 -0.15 -5.05
N CYS A 85 5.25 -1.08 -5.03
CA CYS A 85 6.62 -0.83 -4.64
C CYS A 85 7.62 -1.16 -5.75
N TRP A 86 8.72 -0.41 -5.82
CA TRP A 86 9.80 -0.55 -6.81
C TRP A 86 11.13 -0.04 -6.26
N ILE A 87 12.20 -0.23 -7.02
CA ILE A 87 13.51 0.40 -6.76
C ILE A 87 13.68 1.57 -7.71
N ALA A 88 13.86 2.77 -7.18
CA ALA A 88 14.23 3.95 -7.96
C ALA A 88 15.75 3.91 -8.23
N GLU A 89 16.14 3.09 -9.20
CA GLU A 89 17.55 2.82 -9.53
C GLU A 89 18.32 4.06 -9.96
N GLY A 90 19.60 4.13 -9.60
CA GLY A 90 20.49 5.26 -9.87
C GLY A 90 20.57 6.24 -8.70
N LYS A 91 21.38 7.28 -8.90
CA LYS A 91 21.46 8.43 -8.00
C LYS A 91 20.25 9.33 -8.24
N THR A 92 19.70 9.90 -7.18
CA THR A 92 18.71 10.99 -7.25
C THR A 92 19.21 12.11 -6.36
N ASP A 93 19.34 13.31 -6.91
CA ASP A 93 19.87 14.46 -6.20
C ASP A 93 18.80 15.08 -5.26
N PRO A 94 19.22 15.84 -4.23
CA PRO A 94 18.28 16.56 -3.37
C PRO A 94 17.35 17.49 -4.18
N ASN A 95 16.08 17.52 -3.80
CA ASN A 95 14.99 18.30 -4.39
C ASN A 95 14.67 17.98 -5.86
N GLU A 96 15.20 16.86 -6.37
CA GLU A 96 14.85 16.31 -7.68
C GLU A 96 13.47 15.62 -7.64
N GLN A 97 12.82 15.59 -8.80
CA GLN A 97 11.62 14.79 -9.03
C GLN A 97 11.90 13.72 -10.08
N ARG A 98 11.43 12.49 -9.82
CA ARG A 98 11.40 11.41 -10.82
C ARG A 98 9.97 11.01 -11.10
N ILE A 99 9.67 10.81 -12.38
CA ILE A 99 8.31 10.58 -12.86
C ILE A 99 8.17 9.11 -13.26
N PHE A 100 7.12 8.48 -12.77
CA PHE A 100 6.73 7.13 -13.11
C PHE A 100 5.30 7.11 -13.64
N GLU A 101 4.99 6.13 -14.47
CA GLU A 101 3.69 5.94 -15.07
C GLU A 101 3.19 4.54 -14.73
N LEU A 102 2.00 4.46 -14.13
CA LEU A 102 1.32 3.20 -13.88
C LEU A 102 0.37 2.91 -15.05
N TRP A 103 0.46 1.72 -15.60
CA TRP A 103 -0.33 1.28 -16.75
C TRP A 103 -1.03 -0.04 -16.44
N LYS A 104 -2.21 -0.25 -17.04
CA LYS A 104 -2.85 -1.56 -17.11
C LYS A 104 -2.09 -2.45 -18.11
N ALA A 105 -1.69 -3.64 -17.67
CA ALA A 105 -0.98 -4.62 -18.47
C ALA A 105 -1.93 -5.31 -19.46
N GLU A 106 -1.46 -5.56 -20.69
CA GLU A 106 -2.20 -6.35 -21.69
C GLU A 106 -1.85 -7.86 -21.60
N LYS A 107 -0.71 -8.21 -20.99
CA LYS A 107 -0.26 -9.58 -20.76
C LYS A 107 0.57 -9.67 -19.47
N GLN A 108 0.42 -10.81 -18.78
CA GLN A 108 1.21 -11.17 -17.62
C GLN A 108 2.70 -11.29 -17.99
N SER A 109 3.56 -10.54 -17.31
CA SER A 109 5.00 -10.80 -17.33
C SER A 109 5.39 -11.46 -16.01
N ASP A 110 5.69 -12.75 -16.03
CA ASP A 110 6.16 -13.46 -14.85
C ASP A 110 7.63 -13.06 -14.60
N ARG A 111 7.83 -12.12 -13.68
CA ARG A 111 9.14 -11.51 -13.40
C ARG A 111 9.57 -11.71 -11.95
N LYS A 112 9.32 -12.88 -11.35
CA LYS A 112 9.85 -13.18 -10.02
C LYS A 112 11.38 -13.15 -10.07
N SER A 113 12.00 -12.25 -9.30
CA SER A 113 13.46 -12.26 -9.10
C SER A 113 13.88 -12.46 -7.66
N VAL A 114 12.93 -12.43 -6.73
CA VAL A 114 13.16 -12.78 -5.33
C VAL A 114 12.34 -14.02 -5.01
N ALA A 115 13.01 -15.15 -4.86
CA ALA A 115 12.41 -16.43 -4.52
C ALA A 115 12.45 -16.64 -3.00
N VAL A 116 11.41 -17.29 -2.47
CA VAL A 116 11.40 -17.76 -1.08
C VAL A 116 11.14 -19.25 -1.08
N SER A 117 12.06 -20.03 -0.52
CA SER A 117 11.97 -21.49 -0.36
C SER A 117 11.85 -21.85 1.13
N ASP A 118 11.29 -23.02 1.40
CA ASP A 118 11.05 -23.53 2.75
C ASP A 118 11.28 -25.05 2.79
N ASP A 119 12.10 -25.52 3.73
CA ASP A 119 12.44 -26.94 3.93
C ASP A 119 11.76 -27.58 5.15
N GLY A 120 10.80 -26.90 5.76
CA GLY A 120 10.13 -27.32 6.99
C GLY A 120 10.85 -26.88 8.27
N LYS A 121 12.06 -26.33 8.17
CA LYS A 121 12.87 -25.84 9.31
C LYS A 121 13.35 -24.41 9.15
N THR A 122 13.64 -24.02 7.92
CA THR A 122 14.21 -22.75 7.51
C THR A 122 13.45 -22.18 6.32
N ALA A 123 13.29 -20.86 6.33
CA ALA A 123 12.79 -20.13 5.18
C ALA A 123 13.94 -19.33 4.57
N LYS A 124 14.27 -19.58 3.31
CA LYS A 124 15.40 -18.96 2.60
C LYS A 124 14.91 -18.00 1.53
N ILE A 125 15.51 -16.81 1.49
CA ILE A 125 15.29 -15.83 0.43
C ILE A 125 16.49 -15.84 -0.52
N GLN A 126 16.22 -15.96 -1.82
CA GLN A 126 17.21 -15.91 -2.89
C GLN A 126 16.88 -14.77 -3.86
N ILE A 127 17.93 -14.10 -4.38
CA ILE A 127 17.80 -13.10 -5.43
C ILE A 127 18.50 -13.61 -6.68
N GLY A 128 17.73 -13.92 -7.72
CA GLY A 128 18.22 -14.73 -8.84
C GLY A 128 18.62 -16.13 -8.35
N ASP A 129 19.87 -16.51 -8.57
CA ASP A 129 20.49 -17.76 -8.15
C ASP A 129 21.30 -17.65 -6.84
N LYS A 130 21.34 -16.46 -6.24
CA LYS A 130 22.16 -16.19 -5.05
C LYS A 130 21.34 -16.24 -3.77
N ASP A 131 21.89 -16.90 -2.75
CA ASP A 131 21.35 -16.89 -1.39
C ASP A 131 21.55 -15.49 -0.77
N ALA A 132 20.48 -14.89 -0.25
CA ALA A 132 20.55 -13.61 0.45
C ALA A 132 20.51 -13.80 1.97
N LEU A 133 19.50 -14.53 2.46
CA LEU A 133 19.41 -14.90 3.89
C LEU A 133 18.56 -16.15 4.11
N SER A 134 18.79 -16.81 5.26
CA SER A 134 17.92 -17.85 5.80
C SER A 134 17.43 -17.46 7.18
N TYR A 135 16.14 -17.64 7.40
CA TYR A 135 15.49 -17.50 8.69
C TYR A 135 15.23 -18.89 9.28
N GLN A 136 15.89 -19.19 10.39
CA GLN A 136 15.72 -20.42 11.13
C GLN A 136 14.51 -20.27 12.06
N TYR A 137 13.40 -20.94 11.74
CA TYR A 137 12.20 -20.89 12.59
C TYR A 137 12.02 -22.14 13.44
N ALA A 138 12.40 -23.32 12.96
CA ALA A 138 12.47 -24.52 13.78
C ALA A 138 13.70 -24.48 14.71
N LYS A 139 13.71 -25.32 15.74
CA LYS A 139 14.87 -25.41 16.63
C LYS A 139 16.11 -25.93 15.90
N ALA A 140 17.19 -25.15 15.91
CA ALA A 140 18.48 -25.55 15.37
C ALA A 140 19.20 -26.51 16.35
N PRO A 141 19.96 -27.50 15.84
CA PRO A 141 20.76 -28.37 16.69
C PRO A 141 21.85 -27.59 17.44
N VAL A 142 22.30 -28.12 18.57
CA VAL A 142 23.42 -27.57 19.36
C VAL A 142 24.73 -28.30 19.03
N PRO A 143 25.90 -27.69 19.29
CA PRO A 143 27.18 -28.36 19.09
C PRO A 143 27.33 -29.59 20.01
N ALA A 144 28.13 -30.56 19.60
CA ALA A 144 28.35 -31.77 20.38
C ALA A 144 28.87 -31.44 21.80
N GLY A 145 28.24 -32.00 22.83
CA GLY A 145 28.58 -31.78 24.23
C GLY A 145 27.97 -30.50 24.85
N VAL A 146 27.21 -29.72 24.07
CA VAL A 146 26.46 -28.55 24.56
C VAL A 146 25.05 -28.98 24.95
N SER A 147 24.50 -28.37 26.01
CA SER A 147 23.14 -28.65 26.48
C SER A 147 22.09 -28.30 25.42
N GLU A 148 21.11 -29.19 25.24
CA GLU A 148 19.93 -28.97 24.38
C GLU A 148 19.08 -27.76 24.80
N VAL A 149 19.29 -27.23 26.01
CA VAL A 149 18.65 -25.98 26.45
C VAL A 149 18.97 -24.82 25.50
N TYR A 150 20.10 -24.86 24.80
CA TYR A 150 20.44 -23.86 23.78
C TYR A 150 19.76 -24.09 22.43
N SER A 151 19.11 -25.24 22.19
CA SER A 151 18.43 -25.50 20.91
C SER A 151 17.21 -24.58 20.74
N ARG A 152 17.21 -23.75 19.69
CA ARG A 152 16.15 -22.78 19.45
C ARG A 152 16.01 -22.37 17.98
N GLY A 153 14.88 -21.76 17.65
CA GLY A 153 14.66 -21.04 16.39
C GLY A 153 14.51 -19.53 16.63
N GLY A 154 13.98 -18.82 15.65
CA GLY A 154 13.64 -17.41 15.75
C GLY A 154 14.81 -16.46 15.47
N PHE A 155 15.70 -16.80 14.54
CA PHE A 155 16.87 -15.97 14.20
C PHE A 155 17.23 -16.04 12.72
N ILE A 156 18.00 -15.07 12.25
CA ILE A 156 18.55 -15.05 10.88
C ILE A 156 19.94 -15.65 10.90
N HIS A 157 20.11 -16.78 10.22
CA HIS A 157 21.40 -17.37 9.89
C HIS A 157 21.19 -18.48 8.84
N PRO A 158 22.02 -18.52 7.79
CA PRO A 158 23.06 -17.55 7.43
C PRO A 158 22.49 -16.26 6.83
N LEU A 159 23.27 -15.17 6.94
CA LEU A 159 23.15 -13.98 6.10
C LEU A 159 24.36 -13.96 5.15
N TRP A 160 24.11 -13.86 3.84
CA TRP A 160 25.15 -13.91 2.82
C TRP A 160 25.39 -12.54 2.18
N SER A 161 26.65 -12.23 1.88
CA SER A 161 27.01 -11.15 0.98
C SER A 161 26.63 -11.50 -0.47
N PRO A 162 26.58 -10.52 -1.40
CA PRO A 162 26.29 -10.80 -2.80
C PRO A 162 27.32 -11.67 -3.53
N SER A 163 28.53 -11.84 -3.01
CA SER A 163 29.53 -12.81 -3.48
C SER A 163 29.37 -14.20 -2.85
N GLY A 164 28.44 -14.37 -1.90
CA GLY A 164 28.16 -15.64 -1.23
C GLY A 164 28.93 -15.85 0.08
N GLU A 165 29.55 -14.82 0.63
CA GLU A 165 30.25 -14.92 1.92
C GLU A 165 29.25 -14.94 3.08
N VAL A 166 29.37 -15.91 4.00
CA VAL A 166 28.53 -15.95 5.21
C VAL A 166 29.05 -14.97 6.24
N LEU A 167 28.26 -13.95 6.59
CA LEU A 167 28.68 -12.87 7.48
C LEU A 167 28.30 -13.08 8.95
N THR A 168 27.36 -13.98 9.22
CA THR A 168 26.83 -14.29 10.57
C THR A 168 27.42 -15.57 11.17
N ARG A 169 27.45 -15.68 12.50
CA ARG A 169 27.73 -16.94 13.22
C ARG A 169 26.69 -17.25 14.29
N ILE A 170 26.45 -18.53 14.54
CA ILE A 170 25.67 -19.03 15.68
C ILE A 170 26.54 -19.85 16.63
N GLN A 171 26.14 -19.91 17.91
CA GLN A 171 26.66 -20.79 18.96
C GLN A 171 28.20 -20.89 19.01
N PRO A 172 28.93 -19.76 19.07
CA PRO A 172 30.37 -19.79 19.26
C PRO A 172 30.71 -20.42 20.64
N PRO A 173 31.87 -21.08 20.80
CA PRO A 173 32.24 -21.80 22.03
C PRO A 173 32.27 -20.94 23.30
N ASP A 174 32.44 -19.63 23.15
CA ASP A 174 32.46 -18.66 24.24
C ASP A 174 31.05 -18.18 24.65
N HIS A 175 30.08 -18.25 23.74
CA HIS A 175 28.72 -17.71 23.94
C HIS A 175 27.66 -18.55 23.18
N TYR A 176 27.32 -19.76 23.66
CA TYR A 176 26.32 -20.64 23.01
C TYR A 176 24.91 -20.04 22.85
N HIS A 177 24.60 -18.93 23.52
CA HIS A 177 23.33 -18.21 23.38
C HIS A 177 23.32 -17.16 22.26
N HIS A 178 24.38 -17.01 21.46
CA HIS A 178 24.44 -16.06 20.34
C HIS A 178 23.99 -16.68 19.01
N TYR A 179 23.14 -15.99 18.25
CA TYR A 179 22.48 -16.52 17.06
C TYR A 179 22.41 -15.53 15.90
N GLY A 180 23.46 -15.38 15.09
CA GLY A 180 23.42 -14.66 13.83
C GLY A 180 22.87 -13.24 13.97
N ILE A 181 21.62 -13.00 13.59
CA ILE A 181 20.85 -11.79 13.96
C ILE A 181 19.59 -12.17 14.74
N TRP A 182 19.35 -11.49 15.86
CA TRP A 182 18.24 -11.82 16.78
C TRP A 182 17.85 -10.67 17.72
N ASN A 183 16.73 -10.83 18.44
CA ASN A 183 16.25 -9.92 19.51
C ASN A 183 16.34 -10.61 20.90
N PRO A 184 17.40 -10.38 21.67
CA PRO A 184 17.65 -10.87 23.01
C PRO A 184 16.99 -9.96 24.04
N TRP A 185 15.91 -10.44 24.65
CA TRP A 185 15.31 -9.80 25.83
C TRP A 185 15.81 -10.52 27.08
N THR A 186 16.99 -10.12 27.56
CA THR A 186 17.74 -10.84 28.61
C THR A 186 17.44 -10.38 30.03
N HIS A 187 16.99 -9.15 30.21
CA HIS A 187 16.71 -8.59 31.53
C HIS A 187 15.35 -7.90 31.47
N THR A 188 14.32 -8.66 31.82
CA THR A 188 12.94 -8.18 31.83
C THR A 188 12.30 -8.41 33.20
N GLU A 189 11.21 -7.74 33.47
CA GLU A 189 10.41 -7.94 34.68
C GLU A 189 8.94 -8.15 34.31
N TYR A 190 8.37 -9.26 34.78
CA TYR A 190 6.95 -9.58 34.62
C TYR A 190 6.31 -9.91 35.96
N ALA A 191 5.31 -9.11 36.33
CA ALA A 191 4.58 -9.25 37.59
C ALA A 191 5.50 -9.32 38.83
N GLY A 192 6.49 -8.42 38.90
CA GLY A 192 7.43 -8.30 40.01
C GLY A 192 8.56 -9.35 40.03
N ARG A 193 8.67 -10.21 39.01
CA ARG A 193 9.75 -11.19 38.87
C ARG A 193 10.63 -10.86 37.66
N GLU A 194 11.94 -10.91 37.85
CA GLU A 194 12.91 -10.87 36.76
C GLU A 194 12.80 -12.13 35.89
N VAL A 195 12.80 -11.95 34.57
CA VAL A 195 12.77 -13.02 33.58
C VAL A 195 13.80 -12.72 32.49
N ASP A 196 14.60 -13.72 32.16
CA ASP A 196 15.52 -13.73 31.02
C ASP A 196 14.95 -14.67 29.95
N PHE A 197 14.46 -14.12 28.82
CA PHE A 197 13.91 -14.93 27.73
C PHE A 197 14.99 -15.52 26.82
N TRP A 198 16.24 -15.08 26.95
CA TRP A 198 17.28 -15.37 25.97
C TRP A 198 18.45 -16.20 26.52
N ASN A 199 18.85 -15.99 27.77
CA ASN A 199 19.85 -16.83 28.42
C ASN A 199 19.22 -18.14 28.88
N LEU A 200 19.06 -19.05 27.92
CA LEU A 200 18.29 -20.29 28.08
C LEU A 200 18.80 -21.18 29.22
N ALA A 201 20.07 -21.10 29.60
CA ALA A 201 20.62 -21.86 30.73
C ALA A 201 20.06 -21.46 32.10
N LYS A 202 19.45 -20.28 32.24
CA LYS A 202 18.75 -19.88 33.46
C LYS A 202 17.35 -20.51 33.58
N GLU A 203 16.80 -21.01 32.48
CA GLU A 203 15.47 -21.62 32.40
C GLU A 203 14.34 -20.72 32.98
N GLN A 204 14.49 -19.39 32.88
CA GLN A 204 13.49 -18.43 33.37
C GLN A 204 12.42 -18.11 32.32
N GLY A 205 12.83 -18.03 31.05
CA GLY A 205 11.96 -17.75 29.91
C GLY A 205 12.45 -18.44 28.64
N ARG A 206 11.56 -18.49 27.64
CA ARG A 206 11.80 -19.12 26.34
C ARG A 206 11.19 -18.28 25.23
N VAL A 207 11.77 -18.33 24.04
CA VAL A 207 11.21 -17.75 22.82
C VAL A 207 10.94 -18.86 21.80
N ASP A 208 9.69 -18.99 21.37
CA ASP A 208 9.27 -19.97 20.36
C ASP A 208 8.69 -19.27 19.15
N VAL A 209 8.98 -19.76 17.94
CA VAL A 209 8.24 -19.35 16.74
C VAL A 209 6.91 -20.12 16.73
N ALA A 210 5.83 -19.42 17.03
CA ALA A 210 4.52 -20.00 17.36
C ALA A 210 3.79 -20.60 16.15
N THR A 211 4.07 -20.10 14.94
CA THR A 211 3.42 -20.52 13.69
C THR A 211 4.41 -20.62 12.55
N SER A 212 4.10 -21.44 11.55
CA SER A 212 4.88 -21.47 10.31
C SER A 212 4.91 -20.07 9.69
N PRO A 213 6.10 -19.53 9.36
CA PRO A 213 6.19 -18.17 8.85
C PRO A 213 5.40 -17.97 7.55
N ILE A 214 4.77 -16.81 7.41
CA ILE A 214 4.16 -16.37 6.15
C ILE A 214 5.30 -15.91 5.23
N LYS A 215 5.30 -16.40 3.99
CA LYS A 215 6.39 -16.20 3.04
C LYS A 215 5.83 -15.69 1.71
N THR A 216 6.45 -14.65 1.16
CA THR A 216 6.05 -14.09 -0.14
C THR A 216 7.29 -13.81 -0.96
N GLY A 217 7.36 -14.32 -2.18
CA GLY A 217 8.36 -13.95 -3.19
C GLY A 217 7.76 -13.03 -4.25
N GLY A 218 8.60 -12.34 -5.02
CA GLY A 218 8.12 -11.42 -6.04
C GLY A 218 9.20 -10.80 -6.93
N ALA A 219 8.80 -9.78 -7.68
CA ALA A 219 9.67 -9.12 -8.66
C ALA A 219 10.66 -8.14 -8.04
N VAL A 220 10.33 -7.55 -6.87
CA VAL A 220 11.13 -6.49 -6.24
C VAL A 220 11.65 -6.93 -4.88
N PHE A 221 10.82 -7.62 -4.09
CA PHE A 221 11.19 -8.04 -2.74
C PHE A 221 10.56 -9.38 -2.37
N GLY A 222 11.18 -10.03 -1.38
CA GLY A 222 10.62 -11.18 -0.67
C GLY A 222 10.41 -10.86 0.81
N THR A 223 9.40 -11.48 1.44
CA THR A 223 9.12 -11.30 2.87
C THR A 223 9.00 -12.62 3.60
N ILE A 224 9.45 -12.64 4.85
CA ILE A 224 9.18 -13.66 5.84
C ILE A 224 8.58 -12.95 7.06
N LYS A 225 7.39 -13.38 7.51
CA LYS A 225 6.72 -12.84 8.70
C LYS A 225 6.46 -13.99 9.68
N ALA A 226 6.97 -13.87 10.90
CA ALA A 226 6.91 -14.92 11.92
C ALA A 226 6.43 -14.36 13.26
N LEU A 227 5.51 -15.08 13.92
CA LEU A 227 5.07 -14.77 15.28
C LEU A 227 5.94 -15.51 16.29
N HIS A 228 6.54 -14.77 17.21
CA HIS A 228 7.31 -15.30 18.33
C HIS A 228 6.51 -15.12 19.61
N HIS A 229 6.48 -16.15 20.44
CA HIS A 229 5.96 -16.09 21.80
C HIS A 229 7.13 -16.06 22.77
N HIS A 230 7.15 -15.05 23.62
CA HIS A 230 8.06 -14.94 24.76
C HIS A 230 7.31 -15.44 26.00
N THR A 231 7.72 -16.61 26.47
CA THR A 231 7.03 -17.40 27.49
C THR A 231 7.86 -17.46 28.76
N VAL A 232 7.25 -17.07 29.88
CA VAL A 232 7.83 -17.23 31.21
C VAL A 232 7.64 -18.67 31.65
N LEU A 233 8.71 -19.31 32.12
CA LEU A 233 8.69 -20.70 32.55
C LEU A 233 8.29 -20.83 34.04
N PRO A 234 7.68 -21.98 34.43
CA PRO A 234 7.34 -22.28 35.82
C PRO A 234 8.57 -22.19 36.74
N ASP A 235 8.33 -21.89 38.02
CA ASP A 235 9.34 -21.96 39.07
C ASP A 235 8.68 -22.37 40.40
N SER A 236 9.41 -22.31 41.52
CA SER A 236 8.86 -22.65 42.83
C SER A 236 7.66 -21.79 43.28
N PHE A 237 7.36 -20.69 42.57
CA PHE A 237 6.28 -19.76 42.88
C PHE A 237 5.17 -19.73 41.81
N ARG A 238 5.33 -20.43 40.67
CA ARG A 238 4.38 -20.47 39.56
C ARG A 238 4.25 -21.88 39.01
N GLU A 239 3.02 -22.38 38.94
CA GLU A 239 2.73 -23.75 38.54
C GLU A 239 2.62 -23.95 37.01
N GLU A 240 2.47 -22.87 36.23
CA GLU A 240 2.23 -22.94 34.78
C GLU A 240 3.12 -21.99 33.96
N GLU A 241 3.45 -22.39 32.71
CA GLU A 241 4.12 -21.53 31.74
C GLU A 241 3.13 -20.48 31.20
N LYS A 242 3.61 -19.25 30.94
CA LYS A 242 2.74 -18.16 30.47
C LYS A 242 3.43 -17.32 29.39
N THR A 243 2.82 -17.24 28.21
CA THR A 243 3.24 -16.26 27.19
C THR A 243 2.86 -14.86 27.64
N VAL A 244 3.84 -13.95 27.67
CA VAL A 244 3.65 -12.58 28.18
C VAL A 244 3.93 -11.50 27.13
N LEU A 245 4.64 -11.85 26.06
CA LEU A 245 4.94 -10.95 24.95
C LEU A 245 4.83 -11.70 23.63
N ASN A 246 4.09 -11.11 22.70
CA ASN A 246 4.07 -11.48 21.29
C ASN A 246 5.03 -10.56 20.54
N GLU A 247 5.87 -11.14 19.70
CA GLU A 247 6.74 -10.41 18.78
C GLU A 247 6.45 -10.88 17.35
N ILE A 248 5.96 -10.00 16.51
CA ILE A 248 5.85 -10.26 15.07
C ILE A 248 7.12 -9.74 14.41
N LEU A 249 7.97 -10.67 13.97
CA LEU A 249 9.18 -10.37 13.22
C LEU A 249 8.88 -10.41 11.72
N THR A 250 9.03 -9.27 11.05
CA THR A 250 8.96 -9.16 9.59
C THR A 250 10.35 -8.90 9.02
N ILE A 251 10.79 -9.80 8.15
CA ILE A 251 12.03 -9.70 7.38
C ILE A 251 11.64 -9.43 5.93
N LYS A 252 12.10 -8.33 5.34
CA LYS A 252 11.87 -8.01 3.92
C LYS A 252 13.21 -7.80 3.22
N VAL A 253 13.47 -8.56 2.16
CA VAL A 253 14.70 -8.47 1.37
C VAL A 253 14.37 -7.88 0.01
N TRP A 254 15.02 -6.77 -0.31
CA TRP A 254 14.87 -6.05 -1.56
C TRP A 254 15.97 -6.44 -2.55
N ASN A 255 15.58 -6.69 -3.79
CA ASN A 255 16.50 -6.72 -4.93
C ASN A 255 16.92 -5.29 -5.31
N ALA A 256 17.71 -4.66 -4.44
CA ALA A 256 18.01 -3.23 -4.46
C ALA A 256 19.05 -2.81 -5.52
N SER A 257 19.69 -3.76 -6.21
CA SER A 257 20.72 -3.49 -7.21
C SER A 257 20.58 -4.45 -8.38
N THR A 258 20.36 -3.94 -9.60
CA THR A 258 20.31 -4.79 -10.82
C THR A 258 21.65 -5.48 -11.10
N GLN A 259 22.75 -4.86 -10.67
CA GLN A 259 24.10 -5.42 -10.73
C GLN A 259 24.40 -6.34 -9.54
N GLN A 260 23.44 -6.54 -8.63
CA GLN A 260 23.57 -7.38 -7.44
C GLN A 260 24.81 -7.05 -6.60
N LYS A 261 25.12 -5.75 -6.45
CA LYS A 261 26.27 -5.28 -5.65
C LYS A 261 25.99 -5.25 -4.14
N TYR A 262 24.71 -5.23 -3.79
CA TYR A 262 24.23 -5.28 -2.41
C TYR A 262 22.77 -5.68 -2.38
N TRP A 263 22.33 -6.12 -1.21
CA TRP A 263 20.93 -6.35 -0.88
C TRP A 263 20.53 -5.43 0.27
N ILE A 264 19.27 -4.98 0.29
CA ILE A 264 18.70 -4.28 1.44
C ILE A 264 17.79 -5.25 2.18
N VAL A 265 17.97 -5.36 3.50
CA VAL A 265 17.15 -6.18 4.39
C VAL A 265 16.50 -5.28 5.42
N ASP A 266 15.17 -5.17 5.40
CA ASP A 266 14.41 -4.55 6.48
C ASP A 266 14.05 -5.61 7.53
N VAL A 267 14.27 -5.28 8.80
CA VAL A 267 13.88 -6.09 9.95
C VAL A 267 12.99 -5.25 10.86
N ILE A 268 11.73 -5.66 10.98
CA ILE A 268 10.70 -4.97 11.75
C ILE A 268 10.22 -5.91 12.85
N SER A 269 10.25 -5.45 14.10
CA SER A 269 9.77 -6.16 15.28
C SER A 269 8.58 -5.42 15.87
N GLU A 270 7.40 -6.02 15.81
CA GLU A 270 6.17 -5.49 16.44
C GLU A 270 5.93 -6.25 17.75
N LEU A 271 6.03 -5.55 18.87
CA LEU A 271 5.94 -6.06 20.23
C LEU A 271 4.56 -5.73 20.82
N SER A 272 3.87 -6.71 21.38
CA SER A 272 2.61 -6.51 22.09
C SER A 272 2.49 -7.46 23.28
N CYS A 273 1.99 -6.97 24.42
CA CYS A 273 1.78 -7.82 25.58
C CYS A 273 0.76 -8.92 25.25
N ALA A 274 1.11 -10.17 25.53
CA ALA A 274 0.21 -11.33 25.39
C ALA A 274 -0.65 -11.56 26.65
N SER A 275 -0.45 -10.75 27.69
CA SER A 275 -1.18 -10.85 28.96
C SER A 275 -1.81 -9.52 29.36
N ASP A 276 -2.64 -9.57 30.40
CA ASP A 276 -3.30 -8.43 31.04
C ASP A 276 -2.38 -7.57 31.93
N LYS A 277 -1.11 -7.95 32.05
CA LYS A 277 -0.09 -7.25 32.86
C LYS A 277 1.04 -6.71 31.97
N PRO A 278 1.64 -5.57 32.36
CA PRO A 278 2.78 -5.03 31.63
C PRO A 278 4.02 -5.94 31.73
N LEU A 279 4.87 -5.85 30.72
CA LEU A 279 6.23 -6.38 30.72
C LEU A 279 7.21 -5.21 30.70
N THR A 280 8.13 -5.15 31.65
CA THR A 280 9.17 -4.12 31.67
C THR A 280 10.46 -4.71 31.09
N LEU A 281 10.97 -4.13 30.01
CA LEU A 281 12.34 -4.37 29.55
C LEU A 281 13.26 -3.49 30.41
N LYS A 282 14.05 -4.10 31.29
CA LYS A 282 14.83 -3.37 32.30
C LYS A 282 16.08 -2.72 31.69
N GLU A 283 16.58 -1.69 32.35
CA GLU A 283 17.89 -1.12 32.03
C GLU A 283 18.96 -2.21 32.08
N TYR A 284 19.62 -2.48 30.95
CA TYR A 284 20.65 -3.51 30.87
C TYR A 284 21.61 -3.30 29.72
N ARG A 285 22.85 -3.75 29.88
CA ARG A 285 23.98 -3.52 28.96
C ARG A 285 23.80 -4.07 27.52
N TYR A 286 22.84 -4.95 27.28
CA TYR A 286 22.58 -5.58 25.98
C TYR A 286 21.17 -6.14 25.93
N GLN A 287 20.29 -5.58 25.08
CA GLN A 287 18.95 -6.09 24.75
C GLN A 287 18.54 -5.56 23.37
N GLY A 288 17.53 -6.15 22.71
CA GLY A 288 17.05 -5.69 21.38
C GLY A 288 17.96 -6.06 20.20
N PHE A 289 17.86 -5.40 19.06
CA PHE A 289 18.46 -5.90 17.80
C PHE A 289 19.96 -6.21 17.90
N GLY A 290 20.32 -7.50 17.85
CA GLY A 290 21.67 -8.01 18.07
C GLY A 290 22.23 -8.79 16.89
N TYR A 291 23.55 -8.74 16.73
CA TYR A 291 24.31 -9.36 15.65
C TYR A 291 25.61 -9.98 16.15
N ARG A 292 25.91 -11.19 15.64
CA ARG A 292 27.16 -11.92 15.87
C ARG A 292 27.87 -12.17 14.53
N GLY A 293 29.07 -11.59 14.39
CA GLY A 293 29.87 -11.74 13.18
C GLY A 293 30.50 -13.12 12.99
N LYS A 294 30.88 -13.43 11.75
CA LYS A 294 31.54 -14.69 11.36
C LYS A 294 32.83 -14.97 12.14
N ALA A 295 33.20 -16.24 12.23
CA ALA A 295 34.38 -16.73 12.96
C ALA A 295 35.70 -16.02 12.60
N ALA A 296 35.94 -15.81 11.30
CA ALA A 296 37.22 -15.28 10.85
C ALA A 296 37.45 -13.80 11.20
N TRP A 297 36.41 -13.11 11.69
CA TRP A 297 36.45 -11.68 11.98
C TRP A 297 36.92 -11.41 13.41
N ASN A 298 38.00 -10.67 13.54
CA ASN A 298 38.73 -10.42 14.78
C ASN A 298 39.22 -8.96 14.85
N ASP A 299 39.94 -8.60 15.91
CA ASP A 299 40.40 -7.22 16.10
C ASP A 299 41.41 -6.74 15.06
N GLU A 300 42.16 -7.64 14.43
CA GLU A 300 43.22 -7.31 13.47
C GLU A 300 42.68 -7.05 12.06
N ASN A 301 41.56 -7.67 11.71
CA ASN A 301 41.08 -7.70 10.33
C ASN A 301 39.68 -7.07 10.11
N VAL A 302 39.01 -6.63 11.17
CA VAL A 302 37.68 -6.00 11.06
C VAL A 302 37.78 -4.50 11.18
N THR A 303 37.05 -3.80 10.33
CA THR A 303 36.76 -2.37 10.48
C THR A 303 35.33 -2.21 10.99
N LEU A 304 35.17 -1.37 12.02
CA LEU A 304 33.88 -0.86 12.48
C LEU A 304 33.90 0.65 12.42
N LEU A 305 32.84 1.25 11.89
CA LEU A 305 32.67 2.70 11.84
C LEU A 305 31.22 3.08 12.16
N THR A 306 31.01 4.04 13.04
CA THR A 306 29.67 4.58 13.33
C THR A 306 29.43 5.93 12.64
N SER A 307 28.16 6.37 12.60
CA SER A 307 27.78 7.70 12.07
C SER A 307 28.55 8.85 12.73
N GLU A 308 28.87 8.71 14.02
CA GLU A 308 29.59 9.70 14.81
C GLU A 308 31.12 9.59 14.66
N GLY A 309 31.61 8.64 13.85
CA GLY A 309 33.04 8.43 13.61
C GLY A 309 33.74 7.57 14.66
N PHE A 310 32.99 6.92 15.55
CA PHE A 310 33.56 5.96 16.50
C PHE A 310 33.92 4.64 15.82
N ASN A 311 34.90 3.94 16.37
CA ASN A 311 35.41 2.67 15.88
C ASN A 311 35.25 1.56 16.94
N LYS A 312 35.88 0.39 16.76
CA LYS A 312 35.85 -0.69 17.76
C LYS A 312 36.32 -0.23 19.14
N GLU A 313 37.37 0.59 19.24
CA GLU A 313 37.99 0.96 20.51
C GLU A 313 37.07 1.85 21.37
N ASN A 314 36.31 2.76 20.75
CA ASN A 314 35.57 3.81 21.45
C ASN A 314 34.07 3.90 21.13
N GLY A 315 33.53 3.01 20.30
CA GLY A 315 32.11 3.05 19.91
C GLY A 315 31.15 2.37 20.88
N ASN A 316 31.64 1.64 21.89
CA ASN A 316 30.78 0.97 22.86
C ASN A 316 30.09 1.97 23.80
N ALA A 317 28.80 1.75 24.05
CA ALA A 317 27.94 2.64 24.84
C ALA A 317 27.87 4.07 24.26
N THR A 318 28.01 4.20 22.94
CA THR A 318 27.76 5.45 22.21
C THR A 318 26.47 5.33 21.40
N ARG A 319 25.87 6.47 21.03
CA ARG A 319 24.69 6.50 20.16
C ARG A 319 25.13 6.72 18.73
N ALA A 320 24.55 5.97 17.79
CA ALA A 320 24.79 6.20 16.37
C ALA A 320 23.56 5.86 15.54
N LYS A 321 23.38 6.58 14.44
CA LYS A 321 22.30 6.37 13.47
C LYS A 321 22.51 5.10 12.64
N TRP A 322 23.77 4.79 12.39
CA TRP A 322 24.20 3.61 11.67
C TRP A 322 25.58 3.14 12.17
N CYS A 323 25.88 1.87 11.94
CA CYS A 323 27.14 1.20 12.24
C CYS A 323 27.52 0.32 11.04
N ASP A 324 28.67 0.59 10.42
CA ASP A 324 29.26 -0.25 9.37
C ASP A 324 30.22 -1.25 10.01
N VAL A 325 30.08 -2.53 9.67
CA VAL A 325 31.03 -3.58 10.06
C VAL A 325 31.45 -4.35 8.83
N ARG A 326 32.76 -4.40 8.57
CA ARG A 326 33.32 -5.10 7.42
C ARG A 326 34.65 -5.75 7.71
N GLY A 327 34.96 -6.78 6.95
CA GLY A 327 36.23 -7.49 7.03
C GLY A 327 36.48 -8.38 5.81
N PRO A 328 37.53 -9.22 5.86
CA PRO A 328 37.87 -10.12 4.77
C PRO A 328 36.74 -11.08 4.40
N ALA A 329 36.58 -11.27 3.10
CA ALA A 329 35.75 -12.26 2.44
C ALA A 329 36.62 -13.11 1.50
N THR A 330 36.06 -14.19 0.96
CA THR A 330 36.77 -15.07 0.00
C THR A 330 37.34 -14.26 -1.17
N ASP A 331 36.55 -13.34 -1.73
CA ASP A 331 36.95 -12.45 -2.83
C ASP A 331 36.96 -10.98 -2.38
N GLY A 332 37.96 -10.60 -1.58
CA GLY A 332 38.18 -9.22 -1.13
C GLY A 332 37.60 -8.94 0.26
N SER A 333 36.68 -7.99 0.36
CA SER A 333 36.01 -7.62 1.61
C SER A 333 34.50 -7.71 1.45
N ALA A 334 33.79 -7.91 2.56
CA ALA A 334 32.34 -7.84 2.63
C ALA A 334 31.90 -7.26 3.96
N GLY A 335 30.71 -6.68 3.99
CA GLY A 335 30.25 -5.95 5.16
C GLY A 335 28.74 -5.80 5.26
N ILE A 336 28.34 -5.25 6.39
CA ILE A 336 26.96 -4.92 6.72
C ILE A 336 26.93 -3.52 7.30
N LEU A 337 26.17 -2.63 6.64
CA LEU A 337 25.77 -1.36 7.21
C LEU A 337 24.44 -1.55 7.95
N PHE A 338 24.49 -1.47 9.28
CA PHE A 338 23.31 -1.51 10.14
C PHE A 338 22.76 -0.10 10.35
N MET A 339 21.45 0.08 10.21
CA MET A 339 20.77 1.36 10.34
C MET A 339 19.57 1.25 11.28
N THR A 340 19.42 2.22 12.19
CA THR A 340 18.27 2.32 13.10
C THR A 340 17.32 3.44 12.69
N SER A 341 16.01 3.23 12.91
CA SER A 341 14.96 4.16 12.51
C SER A 341 14.77 5.25 13.56
N PRO A 342 14.57 6.53 13.15
CA PRO A 342 14.16 7.61 14.04
C PRO A 342 12.88 7.35 14.86
N SER A 343 12.06 6.40 14.41
CA SER A 343 10.82 6.01 15.10
C SER A 343 11.00 4.99 16.22
N ASN A 344 12.19 4.43 16.38
CA ASN A 344 12.46 3.45 17.43
C ASN A 344 12.46 4.11 18.82
N PHE A 345 12.06 3.35 19.83
CA PHE A 345 12.17 3.78 21.21
C PHE A 345 13.64 4.07 21.57
N ASN A 346 13.88 5.20 22.26
CA ASN A 346 15.21 5.65 22.68
C ASN A 346 16.19 5.93 21.51
N PHE A 347 15.68 6.27 20.33
CA PHE A 347 16.50 6.60 19.16
C PHE A 347 17.42 7.84 19.37
N PRO A 348 18.65 7.83 18.81
CA PRO A 348 19.36 6.65 18.33
C PRO A 348 19.74 5.79 19.53
N GLU A 349 19.44 4.50 19.49
CA GLU A 349 19.72 3.58 20.60
C GLU A 349 21.22 3.59 20.95
N LEU A 350 21.53 3.29 22.21
CA LEU A 350 22.92 3.07 22.60
C LEU A 350 23.42 1.77 21.96
N LEU A 351 24.64 1.82 21.42
CA LEU A 351 25.28 0.67 20.82
C LEU A 351 26.02 -0.14 21.88
N ARG A 352 25.70 -1.43 21.96
CA ARG A 352 26.61 -2.42 22.53
C ARG A 352 27.44 -3.01 21.42
N ILE A 353 28.70 -2.62 21.36
CA ILE A 353 29.72 -3.30 20.53
C ILE A 353 30.76 -3.96 21.44
N TRP A 354 31.53 -4.88 20.91
CA TRP A 354 32.68 -5.43 21.64
C TRP A 354 33.96 -4.64 21.30
N PRO A 355 34.51 -3.89 22.29
CA PRO A 355 35.74 -3.15 22.06
C PRO A 355 36.93 -4.05 21.76
N THR A 356 37.94 -3.47 21.14
CA THR A 356 39.25 -4.10 20.96
C THR A 356 39.75 -4.69 22.29
N GLY A 357 40.25 -5.91 22.26
CA GLY A 357 40.67 -6.71 23.41
C GLY A 357 39.56 -7.55 24.07
N SER A 358 38.28 -7.29 23.77
CA SER A 358 37.19 -8.16 24.22
C SER A 358 37.37 -9.57 23.67
N ASN A 359 37.02 -10.60 24.46
CA ASN A 359 37.22 -12.02 24.10
C ASN A 359 38.64 -12.35 23.60
N LYS A 360 39.66 -11.69 24.18
CA LYS A 360 41.07 -11.84 23.79
C LYS A 360 41.34 -11.44 22.32
N GLY A 361 40.46 -10.64 21.73
CA GLY A 361 40.53 -10.14 20.36
C GLY A 361 40.19 -11.17 19.27
N VAL A 362 39.86 -12.41 19.64
CA VAL A 362 39.52 -13.50 18.72
C VAL A 362 38.00 -13.58 18.54
N GLU A 363 37.52 -13.77 17.31
CA GLU A 363 36.08 -13.81 16.99
C GLU A 363 35.32 -12.62 17.58
N ASN A 364 35.92 -11.42 17.53
CA ASN A 364 35.52 -10.30 18.37
C ASN A 364 34.60 -9.31 17.62
N VAL A 365 33.50 -9.81 17.07
CA VAL A 365 32.49 -8.96 16.41
C VAL A 365 31.10 -9.20 16.99
N PHE A 366 30.56 -8.13 17.57
CA PHE A 366 29.21 -8.06 18.10
C PHE A 366 28.70 -6.63 17.95
N VAL A 367 27.46 -6.50 17.50
CA VAL A 367 26.77 -5.21 17.40
C VAL A 367 25.36 -5.40 17.95
N ASN A 368 24.91 -4.46 18.78
CA ASN A 368 23.54 -4.43 19.25
C ASN A 368 23.06 -2.99 19.40
N PHE A 369 21.90 -2.69 18.80
CA PHE A 369 21.17 -1.46 19.05
C PHE A 369 20.26 -1.68 20.25
N ASN A 370 20.63 -1.09 21.39
CA ASN A 370 20.00 -1.38 22.67
C ASN A 370 19.04 -0.25 23.09
N PRO A 371 17.71 -0.47 22.97
CA PRO A 371 16.73 0.55 23.34
C PRO A 371 16.68 0.82 24.85
N THR A 372 17.21 -0.07 25.69
CA THR A 372 17.10 -0.02 27.15
C THR A 372 18.46 -0.03 27.85
N GLN A 373 19.51 0.51 27.23
CA GLN A 373 20.84 0.49 27.87
C GLN A 373 20.98 1.48 29.03
N ASP A 374 20.22 2.57 29.00
CA ASP A 374 20.27 3.68 29.97
C ASP A 374 18.91 4.00 30.62
N ARG A 375 17.92 3.12 30.44
CA ARG A 375 16.57 3.25 30.99
C ARG A 375 15.75 1.97 30.84
N ASP A 376 14.74 1.84 31.68
CA ASP A 376 13.65 0.86 31.50
C ASP A 376 12.73 1.24 30.33
N TRP A 377 12.09 0.24 29.72
CA TRP A 377 10.99 0.41 28.77
C TRP A 377 9.81 -0.48 29.16
N VAL A 378 8.70 0.15 29.56
CA VAL A 378 7.48 -0.55 29.96
C VAL A 378 6.57 -0.77 28.75
N LEU A 379 6.27 -2.04 28.45
CA LEU A 379 5.28 -2.44 27.45
C LEU A 379 3.95 -2.67 28.16
N ASN A 380 2.92 -1.93 27.75
CA ASN A 380 1.58 -2.00 28.35
C ASN A 380 0.63 -2.84 27.50
N PRO A 381 -0.33 -3.56 28.13
CA PRO A 381 -1.43 -4.22 27.41
C PRO A 381 -2.22 -3.23 26.54
N GLY A 382 -2.75 -3.73 25.42
CA GLY A 382 -3.53 -2.93 24.46
C GLY A 382 -2.70 -2.02 23.54
N HIS A 383 -1.37 -2.02 23.66
CA HIS A 383 -0.47 -1.22 22.82
C HIS A 383 0.42 -2.12 21.95
N THR A 384 0.76 -1.62 20.76
CA THR A 384 1.78 -2.21 19.88
C THR A 384 2.97 -1.27 19.79
N TYR A 385 4.16 -1.82 19.97
CA TYR A 385 5.43 -1.10 19.91
C TYR A 385 6.25 -1.61 18.74
N VAL A 386 6.89 -0.73 17.97
CA VAL A 386 7.57 -1.13 16.74
C VAL A 386 9.04 -0.70 16.79
N LEU A 387 9.93 -1.65 16.52
CA LEU A 387 11.34 -1.39 16.23
C LEU A 387 11.62 -1.71 14.76
N LYS A 388 12.31 -0.81 14.06
CA LYS A 388 12.62 -0.90 12.64
C LYS A 388 14.12 -0.73 12.44
N TYR A 389 14.72 -1.70 11.75
CA TYR A 389 16.12 -1.71 11.37
C TYR A 389 16.24 -1.99 9.88
N ARG A 390 17.29 -1.44 9.26
CA ARG A 390 17.66 -1.76 7.89
C ARG A 390 19.11 -2.18 7.85
N LEU A 391 19.38 -3.26 7.12
CA LEU A 391 20.73 -3.70 6.79
C LEU A 391 20.97 -3.46 5.31
N LEU A 392 22.13 -2.92 4.96
CA LEU A 392 22.66 -2.99 3.60
C LEU A 392 23.84 -3.95 3.63
N VAL A 393 23.69 -5.08 2.94
CA VAL A 393 24.68 -6.16 2.89
C VAL A 393 25.42 -6.07 1.56
N TYR A 394 26.74 -5.93 1.58
CA TYR A 394 27.52 -5.57 0.40
C TYR A 394 28.85 -6.32 0.32
N ASP A 395 29.41 -6.36 -0.89
CA ASP A 395 30.81 -6.69 -1.14
C ASP A 395 31.63 -5.41 -1.35
N GLY A 396 32.91 -5.45 -0.99
CA GLY A 396 33.86 -4.35 -1.09
C GLY A 396 33.82 -3.40 0.11
N GLU A 397 33.95 -2.10 -0.17
CA GLU A 397 34.11 -1.05 0.85
C GLU A 397 32.88 -0.14 0.92
N MET A 398 32.51 0.28 2.14
CA MET A 398 31.49 1.32 2.37
C MET A 398 32.15 2.65 2.74
N LYS A 399 31.85 3.71 1.99
CA LYS A 399 32.25 5.07 2.34
C LYS A 399 31.27 5.65 3.35
N LYS A 400 31.77 6.43 4.30
CA LYS A 400 30.94 7.15 5.28
C LYS A 400 29.84 7.99 4.60
N THR A 401 30.20 8.71 3.53
CA THR A 401 29.25 9.54 2.77
C THR A 401 28.11 8.74 2.16
N ASP A 402 28.39 7.53 1.69
CA ASP A 402 27.38 6.65 1.08
C ASP A 402 26.51 6.02 2.17
N ALA A 403 27.10 5.64 3.31
CA ALA A 403 26.36 5.19 4.48
C ALA A 403 25.36 6.25 4.99
N ASP A 404 25.78 7.53 5.04
CA ASP A 404 24.90 8.65 5.37
C ASP A 404 23.76 8.80 4.35
N ILE A 405 24.01 8.61 3.05
CA ILE A 405 22.96 8.63 2.03
C ILE A 405 21.94 7.51 2.25
N TYR A 406 22.40 6.27 2.46
CA TYR A 406 21.50 5.13 2.69
C TYR A 406 20.68 5.30 3.98
N TRP A 407 21.29 5.81 5.05
CA TRP A 407 20.56 6.09 6.28
C TRP A 407 19.52 7.19 6.10
N ASN A 408 19.86 8.29 5.41
CA ASN A 408 18.91 9.36 5.15
C ASN A 408 17.73 8.89 4.27
N ASP A 409 17.98 8.02 3.29
CA ASP A 409 16.92 7.40 2.48
C ASP A 409 15.96 6.56 3.34
N PHE A 410 16.51 5.77 4.27
CA PHE A 410 15.73 4.95 5.22
C PHE A 410 14.97 5.78 6.26
N ALA A 411 15.63 6.76 6.86
CA ALA A 411 15.08 7.63 7.90
C ALA A 411 14.04 8.62 7.35
N HIS A 412 14.21 9.03 6.09
CA HIS A 412 13.37 9.99 5.39
C HIS A 412 12.98 9.47 3.99
N PRO A 413 12.07 8.47 3.91
CA PRO A 413 11.63 7.91 2.63
C PRO A 413 11.08 8.98 1.68
N ALA A 414 11.25 8.76 0.37
CA ALA A 414 10.77 9.70 -0.65
C ALA A 414 9.24 9.82 -0.58
N LYS A 415 8.73 11.05 -0.77
CA LYS A 415 7.27 11.27 -0.83
C LYS A 415 6.80 11.01 -2.25
N ILE A 416 5.71 10.25 -2.40
CA ILE A 416 5.12 9.97 -3.69
C ILE A 416 3.76 10.67 -3.79
N SER A 417 3.60 11.47 -4.85
CA SER A 417 2.31 12.01 -5.25
C SER A 417 1.75 11.14 -6.36
N VAL A 418 0.49 10.71 -6.23
CA VAL A 418 -0.19 9.90 -7.25
C VAL A 418 -1.27 10.74 -7.89
N THR A 419 -1.13 10.96 -9.20
CA THR A 419 -2.09 11.69 -10.03
C THR A 419 -2.76 10.69 -10.96
N PRO A 420 -4.02 10.30 -10.70
CA PRO A 420 -4.78 9.44 -11.62
C PRO A 420 -4.80 10.04 -13.03
N GLU A 421 -4.78 9.17 -14.05
CA GLU A 421 -4.91 9.62 -15.43
C GLU A 421 -6.30 10.22 -15.64
N ASN A 422 -6.35 11.42 -16.22
CA ASN A 422 -7.62 12.07 -16.47
C ASN A 422 -8.29 11.45 -17.72
N THR A 423 -9.13 10.45 -17.50
CA THR A 423 -9.88 9.75 -18.54
C THR A 423 -10.93 10.61 -19.26
N LEU A 424 -11.18 11.83 -18.77
CA LEU A 424 -12.19 12.73 -19.33
C LEU A 424 -11.66 13.59 -20.49
N VAL A 425 -10.34 13.71 -20.67
CA VAL A 425 -9.79 14.60 -21.71
C VAL A 425 -10.36 14.24 -23.09
N GLY A 426 -10.97 15.23 -23.75
CA GLY A 426 -11.59 15.10 -25.07
C GLY A 426 -12.97 14.45 -25.07
N LYS A 427 -13.50 14.02 -23.91
CA LYS A 427 -14.89 13.54 -23.80
C LYS A 427 -15.88 14.69 -23.94
N ARG A 428 -17.11 14.37 -24.32
CA ARG A 428 -18.21 15.34 -24.42
C ARG A 428 -19.42 14.91 -23.59
N ILE A 429 -19.88 15.78 -22.71
CA ILE A 429 -20.96 15.51 -21.74
C ILE A 429 -22.14 16.42 -22.03
N LEU A 430 -23.35 15.85 -22.07
CA LEU A 430 -24.60 16.62 -22.18
C LEU A 430 -25.25 16.75 -20.81
N VAL A 431 -25.44 17.97 -20.32
CA VAL A 431 -26.24 18.26 -19.14
C VAL A 431 -27.67 18.58 -19.56
N PHE A 432 -28.60 17.72 -19.17
CA PHE A 432 -30.02 17.86 -19.46
C PHE A 432 -30.78 18.25 -18.19
N THR A 433 -31.63 19.28 -18.30
CA THR A 433 -32.28 19.92 -17.12
C THR A 433 -33.78 20.11 -17.28
N LYS A 434 -34.42 19.49 -18.28
CA LYS A 434 -35.87 19.66 -18.51
C LYS A 434 -36.68 19.15 -17.33
N ASN A 435 -37.74 19.87 -17.00
CA ASN A 435 -38.71 19.52 -15.99
C ASN A 435 -40.13 19.51 -16.62
N GLY A 436 -40.95 18.54 -16.24
CA GLY A 436 -42.38 18.52 -16.56
C GLY A 436 -43.21 19.38 -15.60
N GLU A 437 -44.53 19.33 -15.73
CA GLU A 437 -45.44 20.03 -14.82
C GLU A 437 -45.20 19.62 -13.35
N GLY A 438 -44.91 20.61 -12.48
CA GLY A 438 -44.59 20.41 -11.07
C GLY A 438 -43.48 21.33 -10.57
N TYR A 439 -42.85 20.94 -9.46
CA TYR A 439 -41.76 21.71 -8.84
C TYR A 439 -40.47 21.67 -9.66
N VAL A 440 -39.86 22.85 -9.84
CA VAL A 440 -38.58 23.06 -10.52
C VAL A 440 -37.59 23.60 -9.50
N HIS A 441 -36.42 22.96 -9.39
CA HIS A 441 -35.39 23.34 -8.42
C HIS A 441 -34.65 24.60 -8.88
N ASP A 442 -34.37 25.51 -7.94
CA ASP A 442 -33.62 26.75 -8.20
C ASP A 442 -32.11 26.52 -8.39
N ASN A 443 -31.61 25.36 -7.99
CA ASN A 443 -30.22 24.93 -8.11
C ASN A 443 -29.75 24.61 -9.55
N ILE A 444 -30.65 24.55 -10.53
CA ILE A 444 -30.33 24.10 -11.90
C ILE A 444 -29.20 24.94 -12.50
N ALA A 445 -29.29 26.27 -12.41
CA ALA A 445 -28.27 27.17 -12.97
C ALA A 445 -26.89 26.95 -12.34
N SER A 446 -26.85 26.75 -11.02
CA SER A 446 -25.61 26.49 -10.28
C SER A 446 -25.02 25.12 -10.64
N SER A 447 -25.86 24.10 -10.80
CA SER A 447 -25.42 22.78 -11.24
C SER A 447 -24.79 22.79 -12.64
N VAL A 448 -25.42 23.49 -13.60
CA VAL A 448 -24.90 23.61 -14.96
C VAL A 448 -23.58 24.38 -14.97
N LYS A 449 -23.51 25.50 -14.24
CA LYS A 449 -22.27 26.29 -14.13
C LYS A 449 -21.13 25.46 -13.54
N ALA A 450 -21.39 24.71 -12.47
CA ALA A 450 -20.38 23.92 -11.79
C ALA A 450 -19.90 22.72 -12.63
N ILE A 451 -20.81 22.03 -13.34
CA ILE A 451 -20.42 20.93 -14.24
C ILE A 451 -19.64 21.46 -15.45
N LYS A 452 -19.99 22.62 -16.01
CA LYS A 452 -19.18 23.28 -17.05
C LYS A 452 -17.78 23.62 -16.56
N LYS A 453 -17.67 24.15 -15.35
CA LYS A 453 -16.38 24.41 -14.70
C LYS A 453 -15.56 23.13 -14.52
N LEU A 454 -16.17 22.02 -14.10
CA LEU A 454 -15.50 20.72 -14.08
C LEU A 454 -14.97 20.33 -15.46
N GLY A 455 -15.76 20.58 -16.52
CA GLY A 455 -15.35 20.37 -17.91
C GLY A 455 -14.08 21.14 -18.27
N GLU A 456 -14.06 22.43 -17.98
CA GLU A 456 -12.91 23.31 -18.22
C GLU A 456 -11.66 22.86 -17.44
N GLU A 457 -11.82 22.51 -16.16
CA GLU A 457 -10.72 22.09 -15.28
C GLU A 457 -10.16 20.70 -15.62
N ASN A 458 -10.97 19.83 -16.24
CA ASN A 458 -10.62 18.43 -16.51
C ASN A 458 -10.62 18.09 -18.02
N GLY A 459 -10.64 19.09 -18.90
CA GLY A 459 -10.43 18.91 -20.33
C GLY A 459 -11.55 18.17 -21.09
N PHE A 460 -12.79 18.20 -20.59
CA PHE A 460 -13.95 17.65 -21.29
C PHE A 460 -14.96 18.74 -21.66
N ALA A 461 -15.64 18.57 -22.79
CA ALA A 461 -16.63 19.53 -23.27
C ALA A 461 -17.99 19.29 -22.60
N VAL A 462 -18.70 20.37 -22.26
CA VAL A 462 -20.02 20.32 -21.63
C VAL A 462 -21.02 21.17 -22.37
N ASP A 463 -22.01 20.53 -22.97
CA ASP A 463 -23.21 21.19 -23.49
C ASP A 463 -24.34 21.11 -22.45
N ALA A 464 -25.22 22.11 -22.41
CA ALA A 464 -26.37 22.10 -21.52
C ALA A 464 -27.65 22.48 -22.25
N THR A 465 -28.74 21.79 -21.98
CA THR A 465 -30.05 22.08 -22.58
C THR A 465 -31.20 21.61 -21.70
N ASP A 466 -32.32 22.32 -21.76
CA ASP A 466 -33.62 21.92 -21.23
C ASP A 466 -34.58 21.46 -22.34
N SER A 467 -34.11 21.34 -23.59
CA SER A 467 -34.92 20.95 -24.72
C SER A 467 -34.82 19.45 -25.00
N ALA A 468 -35.95 18.74 -24.95
CA ALA A 468 -36.00 17.32 -25.28
C ALA A 468 -35.76 17.04 -26.78
N ALA A 469 -35.70 18.06 -27.63
CA ALA A 469 -35.37 17.93 -29.05
C ALA A 469 -33.95 17.37 -29.29
N VAL A 470 -33.07 17.41 -28.27
CA VAL A 470 -31.73 16.80 -28.32
C VAL A 470 -31.79 15.27 -28.39
N PHE A 471 -32.88 14.64 -27.95
CA PHE A 471 -33.03 13.18 -27.93
C PHE A 471 -33.40 12.62 -29.30
N THR A 472 -32.38 12.57 -30.17
CA THR A 472 -32.39 11.87 -31.45
C THR A 472 -31.18 10.96 -31.53
N SER A 473 -31.29 9.82 -32.23
CA SER A 473 -30.20 8.83 -32.30
C SER A 473 -28.90 9.44 -32.82
N ASN A 474 -28.94 10.40 -33.74
CA ASN A 474 -27.73 11.08 -34.23
C ASN A 474 -27.13 12.03 -33.20
N LYS A 475 -27.95 12.85 -32.54
CA LYS A 475 -27.45 13.91 -31.66
C LYS A 475 -26.89 13.36 -30.35
N LEU A 476 -27.52 12.33 -29.78
CA LEU A 476 -27.05 11.74 -28.53
C LEU A 476 -25.70 11.06 -28.68
N MET A 477 -25.41 10.46 -29.84
CA MET A 477 -24.15 9.76 -30.09
C MET A 477 -22.92 10.69 -30.16
N GLU A 478 -23.11 12.01 -30.21
CA GLU A 478 -22.03 13.00 -30.04
C GLU A 478 -21.49 13.05 -28.60
N TYR A 479 -22.20 12.47 -27.63
CA TYR A 479 -21.89 12.57 -26.20
C TYR A 479 -21.44 11.23 -25.61
N ASP A 480 -20.45 11.27 -24.73
CA ASP A 480 -19.93 10.12 -23.99
C ASP A 480 -20.77 9.76 -22.77
N ALA A 481 -21.36 10.77 -22.13
CA ALA A 481 -22.39 10.58 -21.13
C ALA A 481 -23.43 11.71 -21.17
N ILE A 482 -24.61 11.41 -20.62
CA ILE A 482 -25.66 12.39 -20.35
C ILE A 482 -25.87 12.50 -18.84
N VAL A 483 -25.87 13.74 -18.33
CA VAL A 483 -26.17 14.09 -16.94
C VAL A 483 -27.59 14.63 -16.87
N PHE A 484 -28.48 13.90 -16.21
CA PHE A 484 -29.79 14.42 -15.80
C PHE A 484 -29.58 15.19 -14.51
N SER A 485 -29.41 16.51 -14.62
CA SER A 485 -29.16 17.39 -13.48
C SER A 485 -30.47 18.02 -13.04
N ASN A 486 -31.02 17.55 -11.93
CA ASN A 486 -32.25 18.09 -11.34
C ASN A 486 -33.45 18.08 -12.31
N THR A 487 -33.55 17.05 -13.15
CA THR A 487 -34.71 16.80 -13.99
C THR A 487 -35.85 16.21 -13.16
N ASN A 488 -37.10 16.56 -13.45
CA ASN A 488 -38.26 16.05 -12.70
C ASN A 488 -39.48 15.83 -13.60
N ASN A 489 -40.42 15.00 -13.14
CA ASN A 489 -41.68 14.72 -13.80
C ASN A 489 -41.50 14.25 -15.26
N LYS A 490 -42.30 14.77 -16.20
CA LYS A 490 -42.25 14.38 -17.62
C LYS A 490 -41.17 15.18 -18.35
N THR A 491 -40.11 14.51 -18.79
CA THR A 491 -38.95 15.13 -19.45
C THR A 491 -38.91 14.86 -20.95
N PHE A 492 -39.65 13.87 -21.44
CA PHE A 492 -39.76 13.55 -22.87
C PHE A 492 -41.12 13.98 -23.44
N ASP A 493 -41.12 14.59 -24.63
CA ASP A 493 -42.31 15.07 -25.33
C ASP A 493 -43.04 13.95 -26.08
N ASN A 494 -42.30 12.96 -26.59
CA ASN A 494 -42.84 11.87 -27.38
C ASN A 494 -42.04 10.55 -27.20
N GLU A 495 -42.62 9.44 -27.65
CA GLU A 495 -42.01 8.11 -27.53
C GLU A 495 -40.73 7.95 -28.36
N GLY A 496 -40.59 8.66 -29.48
CA GLY A 496 -39.37 8.62 -30.30
C GLY A 496 -38.12 9.06 -29.53
N GLN A 497 -38.26 10.09 -28.68
CA GLN A 497 -37.19 10.56 -27.81
C GLN A 497 -36.82 9.53 -26.73
N LYS A 498 -37.81 8.82 -26.18
CA LYS A 498 -37.57 7.72 -25.24
C LYS A 498 -36.80 6.59 -25.90
N ILE A 499 -37.18 6.19 -27.11
CA ILE A 499 -36.47 5.15 -27.88
C ILE A 499 -35.02 5.57 -28.14
N ALA A 500 -34.79 6.81 -28.61
CA ALA A 500 -33.44 7.33 -28.83
C ALA A 500 -32.58 7.28 -27.56
N PHE A 501 -33.17 7.60 -26.40
CA PHE A 501 -32.46 7.50 -25.12
C PHE A 501 -32.14 6.05 -24.73
N GLN A 502 -33.06 5.10 -24.96
CA GLN A 502 -32.78 3.68 -24.72
C GLN A 502 -31.67 3.15 -25.62
N GLU A 503 -31.68 3.51 -26.90
CA GLU A 503 -30.62 3.16 -27.87
C GLU A 503 -29.26 3.73 -27.47
N TYR A 504 -29.24 4.97 -26.98
CA TYR A 504 -28.02 5.60 -26.45
C TYR A 504 -27.42 4.78 -25.31
N ILE A 505 -28.22 4.39 -24.30
CA ILE A 505 -27.74 3.55 -23.20
C ILE A 505 -27.26 2.17 -23.71
N ARG A 506 -28.01 1.55 -24.64
CA ARG A 506 -27.62 0.26 -25.28
C ARG A 506 -26.32 0.29 -26.05
N SER A 507 -25.92 1.46 -26.53
CA SER A 507 -24.63 1.63 -27.19
C SER A 507 -23.42 1.66 -26.23
N GLY A 508 -23.67 1.53 -24.92
CA GLY A 508 -22.62 1.51 -23.90
C GLY A 508 -22.27 2.89 -23.31
N LYS A 509 -23.00 3.93 -23.70
CA LYS A 509 -22.76 5.29 -23.24
C LYS A 509 -23.23 5.53 -21.80
N GLY A 510 -22.63 6.52 -21.16
CA GLY A 510 -22.80 6.78 -19.73
C GLY A 510 -24.06 7.55 -19.37
N PHE A 511 -24.59 7.30 -18.17
CA PHE A 511 -25.70 8.06 -17.59
C PHE A 511 -25.41 8.50 -16.16
N VAL A 512 -25.63 9.78 -15.86
CA VAL A 512 -25.50 10.35 -14.51
C VAL A 512 -26.84 10.94 -14.10
N GLY A 513 -27.35 10.56 -12.93
CA GLY A 513 -28.51 11.20 -12.31
C GLY A 513 -28.13 11.97 -11.06
N ILE A 514 -28.56 13.23 -10.96
CA ILE A 514 -28.29 14.08 -9.79
C ILE A 514 -29.61 14.50 -9.14
N HIS A 515 -29.69 14.32 -7.83
CA HIS A 515 -30.77 14.74 -6.95
C HIS A 515 -32.14 14.23 -7.42
N VAL A 516 -33.02 15.13 -7.86
CA VAL A 516 -34.41 14.82 -8.25
C VAL A 516 -34.53 14.05 -9.57
N ALA A 517 -33.43 13.71 -10.25
CA ALA A 517 -33.47 12.85 -11.44
C ALA A 517 -34.24 11.53 -11.21
N SER A 518 -34.22 10.96 -10.01
CA SER A 518 -35.03 9.77 -9.65
C SER A 518 -36.55 10.03 -9.59
N GLY A 519 -36.97 11.30 -9.65
CA GLY A 519 -38.36 11.77 -9.76
C GLY A 519 -38.84 12.00 -11.20
N SER A 520 -37.97 11.83 -12.20
CA SER A 520 -38.36 11.86 -13.61
C SER A 520 -39.06 10.58 -14.06
N GLU A 521 -39.95 10.71 -15.05
CA GLU A 521 -40.58 9.61 -15.79
C GLU A 521 -41.10 8.47 -14.88
N ARG A 522 -41.74 8.82 -13.75
CA ARG A 522 -42.16 7.87 -12.69
C ARG A 522 -43.09 6.74 -13.16
N ASN A 523 -43.74 6.92 -14.30
CA ASN A 523 -44.62 5.94 -14.95
C ASN A 523 -43.91 5.06 -15.98
N TRP A 524 -42.59 5.19 -16.15
CA TRP A 524 -41.80 4.45 -17.11
C TRP A 524 -40.85 3.46 -16.41
N PRO A 525 -41.22 2.16 -16.30
CA PRO A 525 -40.42 1.12 -15.64
C PRO A 525 -38.97 1.00 -16.07
N TRP A 526 -38.68 1.27 -17.33
CA TRP A 526 -37.33 1.22 -17.83
C TRP A 526 -36.46 2.35 -17.23
N TYR A 527 -37.01 3.56 -17.07
CA TYR A 527 -36.26 4.71 -16.56
C TYR A 527 -35.82 4.53 -15.11
N TRP A 528 -36.73 4.15 -14.20
CA TRP A 528 -36.31 3.95 -12.81
C TRP A 528 -35.44 2.70 -12.59
N LYS A 529 -35.43 1.74 -13.53
CA LYS A 529 -34.40 0.67 -13.54
C LYS A 529 -33.03 1.17 -14.00
N LEU A 530 -32.99 2.09 -14.98
CA LEU A 530 -31.78 2.79 -15.40
C LEU A 530 -31.21 3.60 -14.23
N VAL A 531 -31.98 4.54 -13.67
CA VAL A 531 -31.54 5.37 -12.53
C VAL A 531 -31.21 4.52 -11.31
N GLY A 532 -31.81 3.32 -11.19
CA GLY A 532 -31.59 2.39 -10.08
C GLY A 532 -32.54 2.57 -8.91
N GLY A 533 -33.53 3.44 -9.02
CA GLY A 533 -34.58 3.62 -8.04
C GLY A 533 -35.59 4.70 -8.46
N LYS A 534 -36.71 4.77 -7.75
CA LYS A 534 -37.77 5.75 -7.98
C LYS A 534 -38.03 6.57 -6.71
N PHE A 535 -37.98 7.89 -6.85
CA PHE A 535 -38.30 8.81 -5.77
C PHE A 535 -39.71 8.61 -5.21
N VAL A 536 -39.81 8.61 -3.87
CA VAL A 536 -41.09 8.55 -3.14
C VAL A 536 -41.35 9.85 -2.41
N ARG A 537 -40.43 10.24 -1.53
CA ARG A 537 -40.52 11.43 -0.66
C ARG A 537 -39.15 11.74 -0.06
N HIS A 538 -39.06 12.81 0.71
CA HIS A 538 -37.96 13.09 1.64
C HIS A 538 -38.55 13.79 2.87
N PRO A 539 -37.86 13.80 4.03
CA PRO A 539 -38.23 14.67 5.14
C PRO A 539 -37.82 16.11 4.85
N LYS A 540 -38.10 17.04 5.78
CA LYS A 540 -37.62 18.41 5.64
C LYS A 540 -36.09 18.43 5.49
N PHE A 541 -35.61 19.36 4.69
CA PHE A 541 -34.20 19.70 4.56
C PHE A 541 -33.54 19.82 5.93
N GLN A 542 -32.46 19.08 6.16
CA GLN A 542 -31.83 18.92 7.47
C GLN A 542 -30.41 18.37 7.35
N GLN A 543 -29.65 18.46 8.45
CA GLN A 543 -28.37 17.77 8.57
C GLN A 543 -28.55 16.28 8.92
N PHE A 544 -27.75 15.41 8.31
CA PHE A 544 -27.70 13.98 8.62
C PHE A 544 -26.30 13.41 8.35
N GLU A 545 -26.04 12.22 8.91
CA GLU A 545 -24.79 11.48 8.71
C GLU A 545 -24.89 10.56 7.50
N ILE A 546 -23.87 10.60 6.64
CA ILE A 546 -23.73 9.71 5.48
C ILE A 546 -22.55 8.78 5.73
N GLU A 547 -22.80 7.48 5.73
CA GLU A 547 -21.78 6.46 5.73
C GLU A 547 -21.29 6.21 4.30
N VAL A 548 -19.97 6.22 4.13
CA VAL A 548 -19.34 5.82 2.88
C VAL A 548 -19.23 4.29 2.87
N ILE A 549 -20.01 3.67 1.99
CA ILE A 549 -20.12 2.21 1.92
C ILE A 549 -18.98 1.61 1.08
N ASP A 550 -18.55 2.35 0.06
CA ASP A 550 -17.49 1.97 -0.86
C ASP A 550 -16.45 3.10 -0.96
N HIS A 551 -15.23 2.85 -0.46
CA HIS A 551 -14.09 3.77 -0.54
C HIS A 551 -13.23 3.55 -1.79
N ASP A 552 -13.55 2.58 -2.64
CA ASP A 552 -12.77 2.28 -3.84
C ASP A 552 -13.28 3.07 -5.05
N HIS A 553 -14.55 3.49 -5.04
CA HIS A 553 -15.16 4.17 -6.19
C HIS A 553 -14.62 5.61 -6.40
N PRO A 554 -14.42 6.10 -7.66
CA PRO A 554 -13.81 7.41 -7.93
C PRO A 554 -14.61 8.59 -7.34
N SER A 555 -15.91 8.40 -7.11
CA SER A 555 -16.78 9.41 -6.49
C SER A 555 -16.70 9.45 -4.96
N THR A 556 -16.07 8.48 -4.29
CA THR A 556 -16.15 8.34 -2.82
C THR A 556 -14.81 8.09 -2.13
N TYR A 557 -13.75 7.68 -2.82
CA TYR A 557 -12.45 7.37 -2.18
C TYR A 557 -11.81 8.50 -1.37
N PHE A 558 -12.14 9.74 -1.67
CA PHE A 558 -11.61 10.93 -0.99
C PHE A 558 -12.49 11.41 0.17
N LEU A 559 -13.66 10.78 0.37
CA LEU A 559 -14.58 11.11 1.44
C LEU A 559 -14.13 10.46 2.76
N PRO A 560 -14.39 11.08 3.91
CA PRO A 560 -14.23 10.42 5.21
C PRO A 560 -15.27 9.31 5.39
N ASP A 561 -15.00 8.34 6.28
CA ASP A 561 -15.91 7.23 6.60
C ASP A 561 -17.35 7.69 6.89
N VAL A 562 -17.46 8.84 7.59
CA VAL A 562 -18.72 9.51 7.85
C VAL A 562 -18.67 10.94 7.31
N TRP A 563 -19.51 11.22 6.32
CA TRP A 563 -19.67 12.54 5.72
C TRP A 563 -20.94 13.22 6.22
N ILE A 564 -20.79 14.26 7.05
CA ILE A 564 -21.92 15.03 7.60
C ILE A 564 -22.36 16.08 6.58
N ARG A 565 -23.65 16.07 6.20
CA ARG A 565 -24.19 16.98 5.17
C ARG A 565 -25.57 17.48 5.54
N GLU A 566 -25.89 18.69 5.08
CA GLU A 566 -27.21 19.29 5.19
C GLU A 566 -27.88 19.25 3.81
N ASP A 567 -28.88 18.38 3.64
CA ASP A 567 -29.56 18.16 2.36
C ASP A 567 -30.97 17.58 2.57
N GLU A 568 -31.63 17.17 1.50
CA GLU A 568 -32.85 16.36 1.54
C GLU A 568 -32.51 14.86 1.49
N CYS A 569 -32.75 14.12 2.58
CA CYS A 569 -32.53 12.67 2.57
C CYS A 569 -33.65 11.95 1.82
N TYR A 570 -33.37 11.50 0.60
CA TYR A 570 -34.38 10.90 -0.25
C TYR A 570 -34.73 9.47 0.17
N PHE A 571 -36.04 9.22 0.15
CA PHE A 571 -36.64 7.92 0.30
C PHE A 571 -37.06 7.42 -1.08
N ILE A 572 -36.37 6.38 -1.54
CA ILE A 572 -36.42 5.75 -2.85
C ILE A 572 -37.04 4.34 -2.75
N ASN A 573 -37.98 4.00 -3.65
CA ASN A 573 -38.45 2.62 -3.77
C ASN A 573 -38.05 2.02 -5.11
N LYS A 574 -38.41 0.75 -5.31
CA LYS A 574 -38.12 0.01 -6.54
C LYS A 574 -36.62 0.04 -6.90
N LEU A 575 -35.78 -0.03 -5.86
CA LEU A 575 -34.33 -0.09 -6.01
C LEU A 575 -33.97 -1.27 -6.91
N ASN A 576 -33.07 -1.03 -7.85
CA ASN A 576 -32.57 -2.07 -8.75
C ASN A 576 -31.61 -2.98 -7.95
N PRO A 577 -31.84 -4.31 -7.90
CA PRO A 577 -30.95 -5.22 -7.18
C PRO A 577 -29.50 -5.22 -7.68
N ALA A 578 -29.25 -4.70 -8.89
CA ALA A 578 -27.91 -4.55 -9.44
C ALA A 578 -27.16 -3.33 -8.89
N ASN A 579 -27.81 -2.44 -8.13
CA ASN A 579 -27.17 -1.27 -7.53
C ASN A 579 -26.00 -1.71 -6.65
N HIS A 580 -24.82 -1.16 -6.95
CA HIS A 580 -23.69 -1.13 -6.04
C HIS A 580 -23.76 0.16 -5.23
N VAL A 581 -24.09 0.05 -3.94
CA VAL A 581 -24.31 1.23 -3.07
C VAL A 581 -22.97 1.84 -2.69
N LEU A 582 -22.85 3.16 -2.89
CA LEU A 582 -21.63 3.93 -2.63
C LEU A 582 -21.75 4.76 -1.34
N LEU A 583 -22.92 5.37 -1.12
CA LEU A 583 -23.22 6.20 0.05
C LEU A 583 -24.58 5.80 0.62
N ALA A 584 -24.70 5.77 1.95
CA ALA A 584 -25.97 5.59 2.63
C ALA A 584 -26.12 6.53 3.83
N ALA A 585 -27.28 7.16 4.00
CA ALA A 585 -27.58 7.91 5.22
C ALA A 585 -27.87 6.98 6.39
N ARG A 586 -27.43 7.37 7.59
CA ARG A 586 -27.76 6.69 8.83
C ARG A 586 -29.15 7.09 9.30
N LEU A 587 -30.09 6.16 9.27
CA LEU A 587 -31.48 6.33 9.68
C LEU A 587 -31.67 6.91 11.09
N PRO A 588 -30.82 6.60 12.10
CA PRO A 588 -30.87 7.24 13.41
C PRO A 588 -30.64 8.75 13.37
N SER A 589 -29.81 9.25 12.44
CA SER A 589 -29.52 10.68 12.29
C SER A 589 -30.64 11.47 11.59
N ILE A 590 -31.58 10.79 10.93
CA ILE A 590 -32.68 11.42 10.19
C ILE A 590 -33.85 11.75 11.12
N ILE A 591 -34.27 13.00 11.13
CA ILE A 591 -35.46 13.52 11.81
C ILE A 591 -36.65 13.45 10.84
N ASP A 592 -37.46 12.40 10.99
CA ASP A 592 -38.70 12.20 10.23
C ASP A 592 -39.68 11.32 11.02
N GLU A 593 -40.91 11.81 11.22
CA GLU A 593 -41.98 11.07 11.91
C GLU A 593 -42.41 9.80 11.16
N LYS A 594 -42.16 9.76 9.84
CA LYS A 594 -42.56 8.65 8.96
C LYS A 594 -41.41 7.73 8.56
N LYS A 595 -40.21 7.85 9.17
CA LYS A 595 -39.05 7.05 8.75
C LYS A 595 -39.25 5.54 8.88
N LYS A 596 -40.09 5.12 9.84
CA LYS A 596 -40.53 3.72 10.01
C LYS A 596 -41.35 3.16 8.83
N ASP A 597 -41.92 4.03 7.99
CA ASP A 597 -42.74 3.64 6.83
C ASP A 597 -41.90 3.44 5.55
N TYR A 598 -40.60 3.75 5.61
CA TYR A 598 -39.65 3.61 4.51
C TYR A 598 -38.87 2.28 4.66
N PRO A 599 -38.64 1.53 3.57
CA PRO A 599 -38.94 0.11 3.45
C PRO A 599 -38.29 -0.77 4.52
N GLY A 600 -38.93 -0.86 5.70
CA GLY A 600 -38.71 -1.86 6.74
C GLY A 600 -37.26 -2.17 7.08
N ASP A 601 -37.03 -3.39 7.57
CA ASP A 601 -35.70 -3.92 7.92
C ASP A 601 -34.83 -4.26 6.68
N THR A 602 -35.18 -3.79 5.47
CA THR A 602 -34.50 -4.16 4.21
C THR A 602 -33.04 -3.73 4.18
N PHE A 603 -32.74 -2.59 4.80
CA PHE A 603 -31.40 -1.98 4.83
C PHE A 603 -30.94 -1.68 6.26
N GLY A 604 -31.60 -2.28 7.27
CA GLY A 604 -31.37 -1.97 8.69
C GLY A 604 -31.45 -0.46 8.95
N ASP A 605 -30.40 0.09 9.56
CA ASP A 605 -30.28 1.51 9.90
C ASP A 605 -29.69 2.37 8.77
N LEU A 606 -29.62 1.88 7.53
CA LEU A 606 -29.02 2.59 6.39
C LEU A 606 -30.04 2.89 5.29
N VAL A 607 -29.88 4.04 4.64
CA VAL A 607 -30.72 4.52 3.53
C VAL A 607 -29.82 4.83 2.33
N PRO A 608 -29.85 4.04 1.24
CA PRO A 608 -29.01 4.32 0.08
C PRO A 608 -29.25 5.71 -0.52
N LEU A 609 -28.17 6.46 -0.73
CA LEU A 609 -28.19 7.82 -1.28
C LEU A 609 -27.41 7.96 -2.58
N ALA A 610 -26.37 7.16 -2.80
CA ALA A 610 -25.65 7.12 -4.07
C ALA A 610 -25.29 5.69 -4.44
N TRP A 611 -25.32 5.38 -5.73
CA TRP A 611 -25.01 4.04 -6.25
C TRP A 611 -24.58 4.10 -7.71
N CYS A 612 -23.98 3.00 -8.18
CA CYS A 612 -23.67 2.77 -9.58
C CYS A 612 -24.03 1.35 -10.01
N HIS A 613 -24.27 1.12 -11.31
CA HIS A 613 -24.42 -0.22 -11.89
C HIS A 613 -24.31 -0.21 -13.42
N LYS A 614 -24.25 -1.39 -14.04
CA LYS A 614 -24.42 -1.53 -15.50
C LYS A 614 -25.88 -1.84 -15.81
N PHE A 615 -26.47 -1.13 -16.78
CA PHE A 615 -27.85 -1.34 -17.18
C PHE A 615 -28.02 -1.21 -18.69
N ASP A 616 -28.64 -2.22 -19.30
CA ASP A 616 -29.04 -2.24 -20.71
C ASP A 616 -27.91 -1.75 -21.64
N GLY A 617 -26.68 -2.21 -21.42
CA GLY A 617 -25.48 -1.87 -22.19
C GLY A 617 -24.57 -0.80 -21.57
N GLY A 618 -25.14 0.20 -20.90
CA GLY A 618 -24.41 1.36 -20.39
C GLY A 618 -24.02 1.29 -18.91
N ARG A 619 -23.16 2.21 -18.50
CA ARG A 619 -22.81 2.47 -17.10
C ARG A 619 -23.64 3.63 -16.56
N GLN A 620 -24.21 3.45 -15.37
CA GLN A 620 -25.03 4.48 -14.71
C GLN A 620 -24.53 4.79 -13.29
N TRP A 621 -24.59 6.07 -12.91
CA TRP A 621 -24.27 6.54 -11.56
C TRP A 621 -25.34 7.53 -11.10
N TYR A 622 -25.74 7.44 -9.82
CA TYR A 622 -26.74 8.31 -9.23
C TYR A 622 -26.30 8.82 -7.86
N THR A 623 -26.64 10.08 -7.55
CA THR A 623 -26.60 10.63 -6.20
C THR A 623 -27.90 11.36 -5.89
N ALA A 624 -28.48 11.12 -4.71
CA ALA A 624 -29.66 11.81 -4.20
C ALA A 624 -29.35 13.20 -3.65
N LEU A 625 -28.07 13.50 -3.40
CA LEU A 625 -27.61 14.78 -2.89
C LEU A 625 -27.64 15.86 -3.97
N GLY A 626 -27.66 17.12 -3.55
CA GLY A 626 -27.49 18.27 -4.43
C GLY A 626 -28.66 19.25 -4.45
N HIS A 627 -29.52 19.27 -3.43
CA HIS A 627 -30.62 20.26 -3.33
C HIS A 627 -30.07 21.69 -3.25
N LYS A 628 -29.19 21.93 -2.29
CA LYS A 628 -28.71 23.26 -1.90
C LYS A 628 -27.79 23.87 -2.96
N ILE A 629 -28.02 25.12 -3.32
CA ILE A 629 -27.24 25.85 -4.34
C ILE A 629 -25.74 25.85 -4.01
N GLU A 630 -25.39 26.09 -2.75
CA GLU A 630 -24.01 26.19 -2.28
C GLU A 630 -23.25 24.86 -2.39
N HIS A 631 -23.94 23.72 -2.53
CA HIS A 631 -23.26 22.43 -2.76
C HIS A 631 -22.46 22.45 -4.05
N TYR A 632 -22.90 23.19 -5.07
CA TYR A 632 -22.20 23.27 -6.35
C TYR A 632 -20.95 24.18 -6.32
N GLU A 633 -20.67 24.81 -5.18
CA GLU A 633 -19.41 25.52 -4.91
C GLU A 633 -18.48 24.72 -3.97
N ASP A 634 -18.99 23.65 -3.34
CA ASP A 634 -18.25 22.78 -2.44
C ASP A 634 -17.30 21.85 -3.23
N PRO A 635 -15.96 21.95 -3.02
CA PRO A 635 -15.00 21.13 -3.76
C PRO A 635 -15.16 19.62 -3.53
N THR A 636 -15.61 19.21 -2.35
CA THR A 636 -15.83 17.80 -1.99
C THR A 636 -17.02 17.23 -2.77
N PHE A 637 -18.12 17.98 -2.85
CA PHE A 637 -19.28 17.60 -3.66
C PHE A 637 -18.99 17.58 -5.15
N MET A 638 -18.26 18.59 -5.63
CA MET A 638 -17.89 18.64 -7.05
C MET A 638 -16.94 17.50 -7.42
N ARG A 639 -16.04 17.09 -6.52
CA ARG A 639 -15.22 15.88 -6.72
C ARG A 639 -16.05 14.60 -6.71
N HIS A 640 -17.14 14.53 -5.93
CA HIS A 640 -18.08 13.41 -5.93
C HIS A 640 -18.79 13.28 -7.28
N ILE A 641 -19.31 14.39 -7.81
CA ILE A 641 -19.92 14.45 -9.16
C ILE A 641 -18.90 14.10 -10.24
N LEU A 642 -17.69 14.66 -10.17
CA LEU A 642 -16.61 14.38 -11.13
C LEU A 642 -16.29 12.88 -11.17
N GLY A 643 -16.14 12.23 -10.01
CA GLY A 643 -15.90 10.79 -9.92
C GLY A 643 -17.04 9.94 -10.50
N GLY A 644 -18.29 10.39 -10.38
CA GLY A 644 -19.44 9.77 -11.03
C GLY A 644 -19.36 9.86 -12.56
N ILE A 645 -19.04 11.05 -13.09
CA ILE A 645 -18.84 11.29 -14.53
C ILE A 645 -17.67 10.45 -15.06
N GLN A 646 -16.55 10.40 -14.33
CA GLN A 646 -15.39 9.56 -14.65
C GLN A 646 -15.80 8.10 -14.78
N TRP A 647 -16.48 7.55 -13.79
CA TRP A 647 -16.85 6.14 -13.77
C TRP A 647 -17.76 5.74 -14.94
N VAL A 648 -18.75 6.56 -15.30
CA VAL A 648 -19.67 6.23 -16.42
C VAL A 648 -19.03 6.38 -17.81
N THR A 649 -17.88 7.05 -17.90
CA THR A 649 -17.17 7.30 -19.17
C THR A 649 -15.86 6.53 -19.32
N MET A 650 -15.49 5.71 -18.33
CA MET A 650 -14.33 4.81 -18.42
C MET A 650 -14.50 3.87 -19.63
N ASN A 651 -13.47 3.83 -20.47
CA ASN A 651 -13.39 2.83 -21.55
C ASN A 651 -13.19 1.44 -20.91
N GLU A 652 -13.85 0.41 -21.46
CA GLU A 652 -13.65 -0.98 -21.02
C GLU A 652 -12.36 -1.60 -21.54
#